data_AF-A0A7V2RL99-F1
#
_entry.id   AF-A0A7V2RL99-F1
#
_cell.length_a   1.000
_cell.length_b   1.000
_cell.length_c   1.000
_cell.angle_alpha   90.00
_cell.angle_beta   90.00
_cell.angle_gamma   90.00
#
_symmetry.space_group_name_H-M   'P 1'
#
loop_
_entity.id
_entity.type
_entity.pdbx_description
1 polymer ?
#
loop_
_entity_poly.entity_id
_entity_poly.type
_entity_poly.pdbx_seq_one_letter_code
_entity_poly.pdbx_strand_id
1 'polypeptide(L)'
;MKKAITFLFGLFLLSTSLSFGQQSVARQWNEKMLDGIRQDFARPTVHARNLFHASVAMYDAWAAYDTIAETYLLGKTVDGFTCQFTGVPVPDDVKAAREEAMSFAVYRLMKHRFINSPGKEELFTEIEFFMAQLGYDEENTSIDYASGDPAALGNYIAKCIIDFGLQDGSNEQFSYLNLFYEPVNPPLVMEQPGNPNILDYNRWQPLTLDVFIDQSGNEIPFNTPDFLGPEWGQVTPFSLKPEDATIYQRDGFDYWVYHDPGPPAYLDTAAVGGLSEEYKWGHSLVALWSSHLDPSDTTLWDVSPASIGNIAVEDYPTDIAGLRNFYDRENGGDIGTGYELNPATGQPYEPQIVPRADYARVLAEFWADGPDSETPPGHWFTIINYVNDNPLLVKKFRGQGEVVDDLEWDVKGYLVLGGAMHDVAITSWGVKGWYDYVRPVSAIRGMADLGQSSDPSLPSFHPGGIPLVPGKIELVEAGDPLAGAANEHVGKIKLKAWRGPDFIDEPEFDEAGVDWILAENWWPYQRPSFVTPPFAGYVSGHSTFSRAAAEVLTALTGDPFFPGGMGEFYCKKNEFLVFENGPSTDVTLQWATYRDASDQCSLSRIWGGIHPPVDDMPGRLLGIEIGLEAFDFAEKLFYKDADQDGFLNYVDCDDNNAAVNPDAVEICDGIDNNCDGTVDEGFEQVAYWIDADGDGFGSTDAFVESCADFQPPGYVLNALDCDDSNAGINPDAAETCNGLDDNCDGMVDNGLATFIYYLDADGDGFGAGFMTVDTCLDSPPEGYVTNPMDCDDSNAGINPGMPEVCDGIDNDCSGVADDGLTVFTFYQDNDGDLFGNPEVSFDTCGAVDPNLGFVLNGFDCDDNNAMVNPGMEEVLDSLDNDCNGLVDDGITSVDELARGAVKLYPNPTSSLLQIEYGFAGNLPRPLGGLKVQVFRADGSLVKSVVLDFSGHLAQMDFSEMLRGVYWLVGVDENGNQHFIEKIVRL
;
A
#
# COMPACT_ATOMS: atom_id res chain seq x y z
N MET A 1 -42.22 -17.86 31.93
CA MET A 1 -42.08 -16.48 32.46
C MET A 1 -40.59 -16.09 32.45
N LYS A 2 -40.01 -16.01 31.25
CA LYS A 2 -38.67 -15.44 30.96
C LYS A 2 -38.91 -14.64 29.67
N LYS A 3 -39.12 -13.32 29.80
CA LYS A 3 -39.38 -12.38 28.66
C LYS A 3 -38.65 -11.05 28.92
N ALA A 4 -37.43 -11.19 29.46
CA ALA A 4 -36.65 -10.12 30.08
C ALA A 4 -35.16 -10.50 30.20
N ILE A 5 -34.64 -11.26 29.24
CA ILE A 5 -33.20 -11.43 29.01
C ILE A 5 -32.97 -11.04 27.56
N THR A 6 -32.84 -9.74 27.32
CA THR A 6 -32.24 -9.26 26.06
C THR A 6 -30.81 -9.78 26.05
N PHE A 7 -30.46 -10.65 25.09
CA PHE A 7 -29.09 -11.08 24.86
C PHE A 7 -28.28 -9.92 24.26
N LEU A 8 -27.89 -8.96 25.12
CA LEU A 8 -26.75 -8.10 24.81
C LEU A 8 -25.52 -9.01 24.70
N PHE A 9 -24.76 -8.87 23.61
CA PHE A 9 -23.37 -9.32 23.56
C PHE A 9 -22.63 -8.72 24.77
N GLY A 10 -22.23 -9.57 25.71
CA GLY A 10 -21.73 -9.18 27.02
C GLY A 10 -20.29 -8.68 26.98
N LEU A 11 -20.03 -7.55 26.30
CA LEU A 11 -18.69 -6.95 26.20
C LEU A 11 -18.12 -6.65 27.59
N PHE A 12 -17.22 -7.51 28.07
CA PHE A 12 -16.55 -7.33 29.35
C PHE A 12 -15.38 -6.34 29.21
N LEU A 13 -15.72 -5.07 29.06
CA LEU A 13 -14.78 -3.96 28.94
C LEU A 13 -13.81 -3.92 30.12
N LEU A 14 -12.57 -4.35 29.89
CA LEU A 14 -11.43 -3.89 30.67
C LEU A 14 -11.34 -2.36 30.54
N SER A 15 -11.20 -1.68 31.67
CA SER A 15 -11.66 -0.30 31.80
C SER A 15 -10.76 0.75 31.13
N THR A 16 -10.97 1.00 29.85
CA THR A 16 -10.67 2.28 29.18
C THR A 16 -11.96 2.90 28.68
N SER A 17 -12.15 4.20 28.94
CA SER A 17 -13.36 4.92 28.53
C SER A 17 -13.25 5.36 27.07
N LEU A 18 -13.51 4.43 26.15
CA LEU A 18 -13.69 4.72 24.74
C LEU A 18 -15.06 5.36 24.50
N SER A 19 -15.14 6.31 23.57
CA SER A 19 -16.41 6.86 23.12
C SER A 19 -16.99 5.93 22.07
N PHE A 20 -18.14 5.32 22.35
CA PHE A 20 -18.92 4.68 21.29
C PHE A 20 -19.34 5.74 20.25
N GLY A 21 -19.22 5.39 18.97
CA GLY A 21 -19.82 6.16 17.89
C GLY A 21 -21.35 6.09 17.97
N GLN A 22 -22.03 7.06 17.37
CA GLN A 22 -23.48 6.99 17.20
C GLN A 22 -23.77 6.12 15.98
N GLN A 23 -24.30 4.92 16.21
CA GLN A 23 -24.70 3.98 15.15
C GLN A 23 -25.54 4.65 14.06
N SER A 24 -25.33 4.27 12.80
CA SER A 24 -26.09 4.79 11.66
C SER A 24 -27.59 4.47 11.80
N VAL A 25 -28.45 5.17 11.05
CA VAL A 25 -29.89 4.82 11.06
C VAL A 25 -30.13 3.45 10.42
N ALA A 26 -29.31 3.06 9.43
CA ALA A 26 -29.38 1.74 8.81
C ALA A 26 -29.04 0.63 9.82
N ARG A 27 -27.98 0.81 10.62
CA ARG A 27 -27.59 -0.08 11.73
C ARG A 27 -28.70 -0.28 12.76
N GLN A 28 -29.45 0.78 13.06
CA GLN A 28 -30.58 0.75 13.99
C GLN A 28 -31.84 0.09 13.38
N TRP A 29 -32.17 0.38 12.12
CA TRP A 29 -33.27 -0.30 11.41
C TRP A 29 -33.00 -1.77 11.14
N ASN A 30 -31.72 -2.16 10.99
CA ASN A 30 -31.33 -3.56 10.93
C ASN A 30 -31.67 -4.31 12.22
N GLU A 31 -31.36 -3.77 13.40
CA GLU A 31 -31.82 -4.38 14.67
C GLU A 31 -33.34 -4.46 14.73
N LYS A 32 -34.09 -3.45 14.27
CA LYS A 32 -35.55 -3.55 14.26
C LYS A 32 -36.05 -4.65 13.32
N MET A 33 -35.41 -4.90 12.18
CA MET A 33 -35.72 -6.05 11.33
C MET A 33 -35.40 -7.38 12.05
N LEU A 34 -34.26 -7.48 12.75
CA LEU A 34 -33.89 -8.66 13.54
C LEU A 34 -34.87 -8.89 14.71
N ASP A 35 -35.21 -7.85 15.47
CA ASP A 35 -36.25 -7.86 16.52
C ASP A 35 -37.62 -8.29 15.98
N GLY A 36 -37.95 -7.90 14.74
CA GLY A 36 -39.14 -8.38 14.04
C GLY A 36 -39.09 -9.87 13.74
N ILE A 37 -37.94 -10.38 13.31
CA ILE A 37 -37.73 -11.81 13.04
C ILE A 37 -37.75 -12.65 14.33
N ARG A 38 -37.10 -12.19 15.41
CA ARG A 38 -37.16 -12.80 16.75
C ARG A 38 -38.61 -12.94 17.27
N GLN A 39 -39.52 -12.09 16.79
CA GLN A 39 -40.94 -12.03 17.15
C GLN A 39 -41.88 -12.69 16.12
N ASP A 40 -41.36 -13.31 15.06
CA ASP A 40 -42.13 -13.96 13.99
C ASP A 40 -42.10 -15.50 14.10
N PHE A 41 -42.79 -16.19 13.20
CA PHE A 41 -42.65 -17.64 13.02
C PHE A 41 -41.33 -17.99 12.34
N ALA A 42 -40.62 -19.02 12.80
CA ALA A 42 -39.30 -19.41 12.29
C ALA A 42 -39.32 -19.89 10.83
N ARG A 43 -39.04 -18.97 9.89
CA ARG A 43 -39.15 -19.19 8.43
C ARG A 43 -37.92 -18.64 7.71
N PRO A 44 -36.77 -19.34 7.73
CA PRO A 44 -35.48 -18.80 7.26
C PRO A 44 -35.49 -18.29 5.82
N THR A 45 -36.27 -18.88 4.91
CA THR A 45 -36.46 -18.39 3.54
C THR A 45 -37.16 -17.03 3.47
N VAL A 46 -38.23 -16.84 4.24
CA VAL A 46 -38.95 -15.58 4.39
C VAL A 46 -38.07 -14.53 5.08
N HIS A 47 -37.26 -14.95 6.05
CA HIS A 47 -36.40 -14.06 6.84
C HIS A 47 -35.20 -13.53 6.03
N ALA A 48 -34.53 -14.40 5.26
CA ALA A 48 -33.50 -13.98 4.30
C ALA A 48 -34.04 -12.94 3.31
N ARG A 49 -35.22 -13.21 2.73
CA ARG A 49 -35.92 -12.30 1.82
C ARG A 49 -36.36 -10.99 2.49
N ASN A 50 -36.77 -11.01 3.76
CA ASN A 50 -37.11 -9.79 4.51
C ASN A 50 -35.87 -8.93 4.79
N LEU A 51 -34.75 -9.54 5.16
CA LEU A 51 -33.45 -8.88 5.35
C LEU A 51 -32.96 -8.26 4.04
N PHE A 52 -32.99 -9.01 2.94
CA PHE A 52 -32.70 -8.51 1.60
C PHE A 52 -33.57 -7.32 1.21
N HIS A 53 -34.90 -7.46 1.31
CA HIS A 53 -35.83 -6.39 0.92
C HIS A 53 -35.73 -5.14 1.82
N ALA A 54 -35.37 -5.25 3.09
CA ALA A 54 -35.03 -4.08 3.91
C ALA A 54 -33.68 -3.46 3.52
N SER A 55 -32.71 -4.28 3.15
CA SER A 55 -31.39 -3.81 2.70
C SER A 55 -31.49 -3.06 1.37
N VAL A 56 -32.29 -3.57 0.41
CA VAL A 56 -32.69 -2.84 -0.80
C VAL A 56 -33.44 -1.55 -0.45
N ALA A 57 -34.34 -1.57 0.52
CA ALA A 57 -35.10 -0.37 0.93
C ALA A 57 -34.18 0.75 1.48
N MET A 58 -33.16 0.39 2.26
CA MET A 58 -32.17 1.32 2.79
C MET A 58 -31.19 1.78 1.70
N TYR A 59 -30.70 0.85 0.89
CA TYR A 59 -29.75 1.14 -0.19
C TYR A 59 -30.35 2.02 -1.29
N ASP A 60 -31.56 1.74 -1.78
CA ASP A 60 -32.20 2.58 -2.80
C ASP A 60 -32.51 3.99 -2.26
N ALA A 61 -32.79 4.13 -0.96
CA ALA A 61 -32.94 5.42 -0.30
C ALA A 61 -31.60 6.19 -0.16
N TRP A 62 -30.47 5.47 -0.07
CA TRP A 62 -29.13 6.06 -0.10
C TRP A 62 -28.74 6.47 -1.54
N ALA A 63 -28.85 5.55 -2.49
CA ALA A 63 -28.46 5.71 -3.89
C ALA A 63 -29.33 6.70 -4.66
N ALA A 64 -30.59 6.92 -4.26
CA ALA A 64 -31.46 7.94 -4.87
C ALA A 64 -30.92 9.38 -4.82
N TYR A 65 -29.97 9.66 -3.92
CA TYR A 65 -29.27 10.94 -3.79
C TYR A 65 -27.79 10.87 -4.20
N ASP A 66 -27.31 9.72 -4.67
CA ASP A 66 -25.92 9.54 -5.09
C ASP A 66 -25.68 9.95 -6.55
N THR A 67 -24.42 10.16 -6.91
CA THR A 67 -24.00 10.53 -8.27
C THR A 67 -23.23 9.43 -8.99
N ILE A 68 -22.66 8.47 -8.25
CA ILE A 68 -21.88 7.35 -8.77
C ILE A 68 -22.74 6.09 -8.74
N ALA A 69 -23.25 5.75 -7.54
CA ALA A 69 -23.95 4.50 -7.29
C ALA A 69 -25.30 4.40 -8.03
N GLU A 70 -25.69 3.17 -8.36
CA GLU A 70 -26.97 2.85 -8.99
C GLU A 70 -27.91 2.12 -8.02
N THR A 71 -29.17 2.51 -8.02
CA THR A 71 -30.27 1.82 -7.33
C THR A 71 -30.47 0.40 -7.87
N TYR A 72 -30.95 -0.51 -7.01
CA TYR A 72 -31.28 -1.89 -7.39
C TYR A 72 -32.70 -2.01 -7.98
N LEU A 73 -33.72 -1.47 -7.31
CA LEU A 73 -35.12 -1.57 -7.75
C LEU A 73 -35.68 -0.24 -8.24
N LEU A 74 -35.41 0.85 -7.52
CA LEU A 74 -35.93 2.19 -7.76
C LEU A 74 -35.47 2.75 -9.12
N GLY A 75 -36.36 2.83 -10.11
CA GLY A 75 -36.03 3.26 -11.48
C GLY A 75 -35.55 2.14 -12.39
N LYS A 76 -35.47 0.90 -11.89
CA LYS A 76 -34.99 -0.29 -12.60
C LYS A 76 -36.14 -1.22 -12.96
N THR A 77 -35.84 -2.20 -13.83
CA THR A 77 -36.70 -3.36 -14.07
C THR A 77 -36.02 -4.61 -13.54
N VAL A 78 -36.66 -5.28 -12.59
CA VAL A 78 -36.21 -6.54 -11.99
C VAL A 78 -37.30 -7.59 -12.25
N ASP A 79 -36.95 -8.68 -12.93
CA ASP A 79 -37.85 -9.78 -13.30
C ASP A 79 -39.23 -9.34 -13.83
N GLY A 80 -39.21 -8.41 -14.80
CA GLY A 80 -40.41 -7.87 -15.44
C GLY A 80 -41.24 -6.90 -14.59
N PHE A 81 -40.95 -6.73 -13.30
CA PHE A 81 -41.46 -5.63 -12.48
C PHE A 81 -40.64 -4.36 -12.73
N THR A 82 -41.27 -3.17 -12.69
CA THR A 82 -40.56 -1.89 -12.87
C THR A 82 -41.03 -0.84 -11.85
N CYS A 83 -40.14 -0.43 -10.95
CA CYS A 83 -40.38 0.75 -10.11
C CYS A 83 -40.04 2.02 -10.89
N GLN A 84 -40.95 2.99 -10.97
CA GLN A 84 -40.78 4.17 -11.83
C GLN A 84 -40.15 5.33 -11.05
N PHE A 85 -38.91 5.68 -11.39
CA PHE A 85 -38.18 6.80 -10.79
C PHE A 85 -37.72 7.80 -11.85
N THR A 86 -37.83 9.09 -11.54
CA THR A 86 -37.41 10.20 -12.42
C THR A 86 -36.37 11.12 -11.78
N GLY A 87 -35.69 10.63 -10.74
CA GLY A 87 -34.88 11.44 -9.84
C GLY A 87 -35.72 12.14 -8.74
N VAL A 88 -35.04 12.56 -7.68
CA VAL A 88 -35.56 13.34 -6.55
C VAL A 88 -34.82 14.70 -6.51
N PRO A 89 -35.46 15.80 -6.07
CA PRO A 89 -34.74 17.04 -5.81
C PRO A 89 -33.66 16.84 -4.72
N VAL A 90 -32.42 17.25 -4.99
CA VAL A 90 -31.32 17.18 -4.01
C VAL A 90 -31.49 18.29 -2.96
N PRO A 91 -31.57 17.97 -1.65
CA PRO A 91 -31.71 18.93 -0.56
C PRO A 91 -30.36 19.48 -0.06
N ASP A 92 -30.40 20.54 0.75
CA ASP A 92 -29.21 21.13 1.39
C ASP A 92 -28.52 20.16 2.38
N ASP A 93 -29.28 19.25 3.00
CA ASP A 93 -28.79 18.19 3.89
C ASP A 93 -29.18 16.81 3.33
N VAL A 94 -28.28 16.24 2.54
CA VAL A 94 -28.45 14.91 1.93
C VAL A 94 -28.43 13.80 2.98
N LYS A 95 -27.70 13.96 4.10
CA LYS A 95 -27.64 12.90 5.13
C LYS A 95 -28.97 12.78 5.86
N ALA A 96 -29.54 13.89 6.32
CA ALA A 96 -30.85 13.89 6.98
C ALA A 96 -31.96 13.34 6.06
N ALA A 97 -31.90 13.66 4.76
CA ALA A 97 -32.85 13.14 3.78
C ALA A 97 -32.68 11.64 3.50
N ARG A 98 -31.44 11.15 3.37
CA ARG A 98 -31.13 9.70 3.31
C ARG A 98 -31.70 8.99 4.54
N GLU A 99 -31.44 9.51 5.74
CA GLU A 99 -31.88 8.90 7.00
C GLU A 99 -33.40 8.87 7.18
N GLU A 100 -34.12 9.93 6.77
CA GLU A 100 -35.59 9.97 6.78
C GLU A 100 -36.19 9.02 5.73
N ALA A 101 -35.68 9.03 4.50
CA ALA A 101 -36.17 8.16 3.42
C ALA A 101 -35.99 6.66 3.77
N MET A 102 -34.83 6.27 4.31
CA MET A 102 -34.61 4.91 4.84
C MET A 102 -35.63 4.54 5.90
N SER A 103 -35.89 5.47 6.84
CA SER A 103 -36.75 5.21 7.99
C SER A 103 -38.20 4.96 7.58
N PHE A 104 -38.76 5.79 6.70
CA PHE A 104 -40.08 5.52 6.15
C PHE A 104 -40.10 4.24 5.28
N ALA A 105 -39.03 3.95 4.53
CA ALA A 105 -38.97 2.76 3.69
C ALA A 105 -39.02 1.45 4.52
N VAL A 106 -38.15 1.31 5.51
CA VAL A 106 -38.12 0.10 6.37
C VAL A 106 -39.35 0.02 7.27
N TYR A 107 -39.80 1.13 7.86
CA TYR A 107 -41.01 1.17 8.69
C TYR A 107 -42.23 0.61 7.94
N ARG A 108 -42.52 1.13 6.74
CA ARG A 108 -43.67 0.67 5.94
C ARG A 108 -43.53 -0.79 5.49
N LEU A 109 -42.31 -1.23 5.16
CA LEU A 109 -42.02 -2.62 4.82
C LEU A 109 -42.30 -3.55 6.03
N MET A 110 -41.78 -3.23 7.22
CA MET A 110 -42.01 -4.02 8.44
C MET A 110 -43.48 -4.11 8.82
N LYS A 111 -44.23 -2.99 8.75
CA LYS A 111 -45.68 -2.96 8.98
C LYS A 111 -46.46 -3.85 8.01
N HIS A 112 -45.92 -4.14 6.83
CA HIS A 112 -46.46 -5.12 5.88
C HIS A 112 -46.04 -6.55 6.23
N ARG A 113 -44.73 -6.85 6.27
CA ARG A 113 -44.20 -8.22 6.43
C ARG A 113 -44.69 -8.90 7.72
N PHE A 114 -44.68 -8.17 8.84
CA PHE A 114 -44.98 -8.72 10.16
C PHE A 114 -46.46 -8.58 10.57
N ILE A 115 -47.39 -8.24 9.66
CA ILE A 115 -48.82 -8.09 9.97
C ILE A 115 -49.49 -9.36 10.54
N ASN A 116 -48.88 -10.52 10.28
CA ASN A 116 -49.29 -11.86 10.73
C ASN A 116 -48.33 -12.48 11.76
N SER A 117 -47.28 -11.77 12.22
CA SER A 117 -46.36 -12.27 13.25
C SER A 117 -47.08 -12.45 14.60
N PRO A 118 -46.68 -13.44 15.43
CA PRO A 118 -47.19 -13.61 16.79
C PRO A 118 -46.91 -12.41 17.71
N GLY A 119 -45.72 -11.81 17.63
CA GLY A 119 -45.30 -10.68 18.46
C GLY A 119 -45.70 -9.29 17.94
N LYS A 120 -46.37 -9.19 16.79
CA LYS A 120 -46.56 -7.94 16.02
C LYS A 120 -47.03 -6.70 16.80
N GLU A 121 -47.83 -6.84 17.86
CA GLU A 121 -48.36 -5.70 18.63
C GLU A 121 -47.24 -5.02 19.44
N GLU A 122 -46.25 -5.80 19.89
CA GLU A 122 -45.06 -5.36 20.64
C GLU A 122 -44.06 -4.73 19.66
N LEU A 123 -43.73 -5.44 18.58
CA LEU A 123 -42.93 -4.94 17.46
C LEU A 123 -43.46 -3.63 16.85
N PHE A 124 -44.77 -3.53 16.61
CA PHE A 124 -45.38 -2.33 16.02
C PHE A 124 -45.30 -1.13 16.96
N THR A 125 -45.54 -1.34 18.26
CA THR A 125 -45.37 -0.31 19.30
C THR A 125 -43.91 0.18 19.34
N GLU A 126 -42.95 -0.73 19.15
CA GLU A 126 -41.53 -0.43 19.17
C GLU A 126 -41.08 0.41 17.96
N ILE A 127 -41.44 0.02 16.73
CA ILE A 127 -41.04 0.78 15.53
C ILE A 127 -41.80 2.11 15.38
N GLU A 128 -43.02 2.21 15.88
CA GLU A 128 -43.75 3.49 16.01
C GLU A 128 -43.05 4.41 17.03
N PHE A 129 -42.62 3.88 18.18
CA PHE A 129 -41.81 4.64 19.13
C PHE A 129 -40.47 5.07 18.54
N PHE A 130 -39.81 4.22 17.76
CA PHE A 130 -38.53 4.55 17.10
C PHE A 130 -38.67 5.68 16.07
N MET A 131 -39.71 5.66 15.22
CA MET A 131 -40.04 6.79 14.34
C MET A 131 -40.22 8.10 15.12
N ALA A 132 -40.95 8.05 16.24
CA ALA A 132 -41.14 9.21 17.12
C ALA A 132 -39.87 9.66 17.86
N GLN A 133 -38.89 8.77 18.10
CA GLN A 133 -37.57 9.14 18.64
C GLN A 133 -36.70 9.86 17.61
N LEU A 134 -36.77 9.47 16.34
CA LEU A 134 -36.10 10.16 15.23
C LEU A 134 -36.79 11.50 14.88
N GLY A 135 -38.04 11.68 15.31
CA GLY A 135 -38.82 12.91 15.14
C GLY A 135 -39.72 12.92 13.90
N TYR A 136 -39.92 11.76 13.27
CA TYR A 136 -40.73 11.60 12.07
C TYR A 136 -42.21 11.36 12.39
N ASP A 137 -43.11 11.84 11.52
CA ASP A 137 -44.57 11.70 11.64
C ASP A 137 -45.05 10.45 10.88
N GLU A 138 -45.43 9.40 11.61
CA GLU A 138 -45.85 8.11 11.04
C GLU A 138 -47.15 8.17 10.22
N GLU A 139 -47.92 9.27 10.29
CA GLU A 139 -49.09 9.52 9.45
C GLU A 139 -48.72 10.10 8.08
N ASN A 140 -47.47 10.56 7.84
CA ASN A 140 -47.04 10.97 6.49
C ASN A 140 -47.01 9.74 5.55
N THR A 141 -48.06 9.63 4.75
CA THR A 141 -48.32 8.57 3.77
C THR A 141 -48.25 9.09 2.33
N SER A 142 -47.63 10.25 2.12
CA SER A 142 -47.30 10.75 0.79
C SER A 142 -46.40 9.78 0.04
N ILE A 143 -46.54 9.71 -1.29
CA ILE A 143 -45.61 9.03 -2.19
C ILE A 143 -45.11 9.96 -3.32
N ASP A 144 -45.36 11.27 -3.19
CA ASP A 144 -44.98 12.29 -4.16
C ASP A 144 -43.54 12.78 -3.91
N TYR A 145 -42.56 11.90 -4.14
CA TYR A 145 -41.14 12.20 -3.97
C TYR A 145 -40.65 13.35 -4.88
N ALA A 146 -41.37 13.64 -5.97
CA ALA A 146 -41.07 14.78 -6.84
C ALA A 146 -41.28 16.15 -6.15
N SER A 147 -41.93 16.18 -4.99
CA SER A 147 -42.02 17.35 -4.11
C SER A 147 -40.71 17.68 -3.37
N GLY A 148 -39.77 16.74 -3.27
CA GLY A 148 -38.56 16.84 -2.44
C GLY A 148 -38.74 16.34 -0.99
N ASP A 149 -39.91 15.83 -0.61
CA ASP A 149 -40.17 15.20 0.69
C ASP A 149 -39.45 13.82 0.78
N PRO A 150 -38.45 13.64 1.69
CA PRO A 150 -37.74 12.36 1.81
C PRO A 150 -38.61 11.25 2.40
N ALA A 151 -39.56 11.57 3.29
CA ALA A 151 -40.54 10.61 3.79
C ALA A 151 -41.43 10.09 2.65
N ALA A 152 -41.78 10.95 1.67
CA ALA A 152 -42.51 10.55 0.48
C ALA A 152 -41.68 9.64 -0.45
N LEU A 153 -40.36 9.83 -0.52
CA LEU A 153 -39.46 8.90 -1.21
C LEU A 153 -39.42 7.54 -0.49
N GLY A 154 -39.24 7.53 0.83
CA GLY A 154 -39.24 6.29 1.62
C GLY A 154 -40.54 5.48 1.49
N ASN A 155 -41.69 6.14 1.62
CA ASN A 155 -42.99 5.52 1.37
C ASN A 155 -43.13 4.96 -0.06
N TYR A 156 -42.56 5.63 -1.08
CA TYR A 156 -42.60 5.14 -2.46
C TYR A 156 -41.70 3.91 -2.67
N ILE A 157 -40.49 3.92 -2.11
CA ILE A 157 -39.56 2.77 -2.14
C ILE A 157 -40.20 1.55 -1.48
N ALA A 158 -40.77 1.70 -0.27
CA ALA A 158 -41.50 0.63 0.40
C ALA A 158 -42.64 0.07 -0.45
N LYS A 159 -43.42 0.96 -1.11
CA LYS A 159 -44.50 0.55 -2.01
C LYS A 159 -43.96 -0.29 -3.18
N CYS A 160 -42.87 0.11 -3.82
CA CYS A 160 -42.27 -0.69 -4.89
C CYS A 160 -41.80 -2.07 -4.42
N ILE A 161 -41.16 -2.16 -3.25
CA ILE A 161 -40.64 -3.41 -2.70
C ILE A 161 -41.78 -4.35 -2.23
N ILE A 162 -42.90 -3.80 -1.74
CA ILE A 162 -44.11 -4.56 -1.43
C ILE A 162 -44.79 -5.05 -2.72
N ASP A 163 -45.00 -4.18 -3.71
CA ASP A 163 -45.65 -4.56 -4.97
C ASP A 163 -44.83 -5.61 -5.75
N PHE A 164 -43.49 -5.49 -5.77
CA PHE A 164 -42.57 -6.51 -6.29
C PHE A 164 -42.71 -7.82 -5.52
N GLY A 165 -42.67 -7.74 -4.18
CA GLY A 165 -42.77 -8.90 -3.29
C GLY A 165 -44.07 -9.73 -3.44
N LEU A 166 -45.15 -9.13 -3.94
CA LEU A 166 -46.41 -9.84 -4.18
C LEU A 166 -46.42 -10.66 -5.48
N GLN A 167 -45.38 -10.55 -6.32
CA GLN A 167 -45.25 -11.28 -7.60
C GLN A 167 -43.91 -12.00 -7.82
N ASP A 168 -42.93 -11.86 -6.92
CA ASP A 168 -41.56 -12.40 -6.98
C ASP A 168 -41.43 -13.93 -6.81
N GLY A 169 -42.47 -14.70 -7.12
CA GLY A 169 -42.50 -16.16 -6.93
C GLY A 169 -42.73 -16.65 -5.49
N SER A 170 -42.56 -15.83 -4.46
CA SER A 170 -42.58 -16.28 -3.04
C SER A 170 -43.95 -16.76 -2.51
N ASN A 171 -45.03 -16.53 -3.25
CA ASN A 171 -46.41 -16.85 -2.84
C ASN A 171 -46.89 -16.16 -1.53
N GLU A 172 -46.33 -14.99 -1.21
CA GLU A 172 -46.68 -14.19 -0.02
C GLU A 172 -48.17 -13.92 0.14
N GLN A 173 -48.89 -13.63 -0.95
CA GLN A 173 -50.35 -13.36 -0.93
C GLN A 173 -51.19 -14.53 -0.38
N PHE A 174 -50.65 -15.75 -0.38
CA PHE A 174 -51.25 -16.93 0.22
C PHE A 174 -50.39 -17.49 1.37
N SER A 175 -49.72 -16.59 2.11
CA SER A 175 -48.94 -16.89 3.31
C SER A 175 -47.79 -17.89 3.09
N TYR A 176 -47.16 -17.87 1.92
CA TYR A 176 -46.01 -18.73 1.58
C TYR A 176 -46.36 -20.25 1.57
N LEU A 177 -47.63 -20.60 1.38
CA LEU A 177 -48.08 -21.99 1.32
C LEU A 177 -47.56 -22.74 0.09
N ASN A 178 -47.30 -24.03 0.25
CA ASN A 178 -46.95 -24.95 -0.83
C ASN A 178 -48.15 -25.10 -1.80
N LEU A 179 -47.87 -25.18 -3.10
CA LEU A 179 -48.88 -25.27 -4.15
C LEU A 179 -48.85 -26.62 -4.90
N PHE A 180 -47.73 -27.34 -4.85
CA PHE A 180 -47.48 -28.57 -5.64
C PHE A 180 -46.79 -29.70 -4.85
N TYR A 181 -45.96 -29.37 -3.86
CA TYR A 181 -45.23 -30.38 -3.08
C TYR A 181 -46.15 -31.14 -2.12
N GLU A 182 -46.05 -32.48 -2.14
CA GLU A 182 -46.65 -33.40 -1.16
C GLU A 182 -45.57 -34.43 -0.75
N PRO A 183 -45.42 -34.75 0.56
CA PRO A 183 -44.40 -35.68 1.03
C PRO A 183 -44.72 -37.13 0.65
N VAL A 184 -43.74 -37.86 0.14
CA VAL A 184 -43.90 -39.28 -0.25
C VAL A 184 -44.00 -40.21 0.96
N ASN A 185 -43.32 -39.88 2.07
CA ASN A 185 -43.34 -40.70 3.28
C ASN A 185 -44.43 -40.24 4.26
N PRO A 186 -45.24 -41.18 4.82
CA PRO A 186 -46.12 -40.89 5.94
C PRO A 186 -45.34 -40.35 7.15
N PRO A 187 -45.91 -39.43 7.95
CA PRO A 187 -45.22 -38.85 9.09
C PRO A 187 -44.69 -39.88 10.10
N LEU A 188 -43.48 -39.62 10.62
CA LEU A 188 -42.87 -40.40 11.70
C LEU A 188 -43.33 -39.84 13.05
N VAL A 189 -44.09 -40.64 13.81
CA VAL A 189 -44.50 -40.30 15.18
C VAL A 189 -43.32 -40.55 16.13
N MET A 190 -42.71 -39.49 16.65
CA MET A 190 -41.43 -39.57 17.36
C MET A 190 -41.47 -40.34 18.69
N GLU A 191 -42.60 -40.25 19.40
CA GLU A 191 -42.94 -41.01 20.62
C GLU A 191 -42.93 -42.54 20.40
N GLN A 192 -43.11 -43.00 19.17
CA GLN A 192 -43.26 -44.41 18.84
C GLN A 192 -41.94 -45.02 18.34
N PRO A 193 -41.64 -46.30 18.69
CA PRO A 193 -40.39 -46.95 18.30
C PRO A 193 -40.34 -47.27 16.80
N GLY A 194 -39.17 -47.03 16.20
CA GLY A 194 -38.81 -47.41 14.84
C GLY A 194 -39.20 -46.39 13.79
N ASN A 195 -39.22 -46.81 12.53
CA ASN A 195 -39.79 -46.09 11.40
C ASN A 195 -40.54 -47.06 10.45
N PRO A 196 -41.51 -47.85 10.94
CA PRO A 196 -42.09 -48.99 10.21
C PRO A 196 -42.97 -48.60 9.00
N ASN A 197 -43.18 -47.30 8.77
CA ASN A 197 -44.07 -46.77 7.74
C ASN A 197 -43.31 -46.00 6.62
N ILE A 198 -41.98 -45.93 6.66
CA ILE A 198 -41.21 -45.29 5.59
C ILE A 198 -41.38 -46.06 4.26
N LEU A 199 -41.68 -45.33 3.19
CA LEU A 199 -41.96 -45.88 1.86
C LEU A 199 -40.77 -45.72 0.90
N ASP A 200 -40.04 -44.62 1.03
CA ASP A 200 -38.78 -44.37 0.32
C ASP A 200 -37.73 -43.80 1.30
N TYR A 201 -36.66 -44.57 1.51
CA TYR A 201 -35.56 -44.27 2.42
C TYR A 201 -34.70 -43.08 1.99
N ASN A 202 -34.87 -42.63 0.74
CA ASN A 202 -34.10 -41.52 0.16
C ASN A 202 -34.85 -40.19 0.23
N ARG A 203 -36.15 -40.22 0.56
CA ARG A 203 -37.04 -39.05 0.55
C ARG A 203 -37.26 -38.51 1.95
N TRP A 204 -37.59 -37.22 2.06
CA TRP A 204 -37.95 -36.57 3.30
C TRP A 204 -39.20 -37.20 3.92
N GLN A 205 -39.37 -36.98 5.21
CA GLN A 205 -40.47 -37.49 6.01
C GLN A 205 -40.84 -36.44 7.06
N PRO A 206 -42.10 -35.97 7.12
CA PRO A 206 -42.56 -35.11 8.19
C PRO A 206 -42.45 -35.83 9.55
N LEU A 207 -42.25 -35.08 10.62
CA LEU A 207 -42.31 -35.62 11.98
C LEU A 207 -43.62 -35.24 12.65
N THR A 208 -44.23 -36.17 13.36
CA THR A 208 -45.33 -35.93 14.29
C THR A 208 -44.76 -35.94 15.71
N LEU A 209 -44.87 -34.81 16.40
CA LEU A 209 -44.44 -34.61 17.79
C LEU A 209 -45.67 -34.61 18.73
N ASP A 210 -45.48 -34.44 20.04
CA ASP A 210 -46.61 -34.19 20.95
C ASP A 210 -47.13 -32.76 20.81
N VAL A 211 -46.19 -31.81 20.80
CA VAL A 211 -46.39 -30.37 20.54
C VAL A 211 -45.25 -29.92 19.63
N PHE A 212 -45.55 -29.19 18.56
CA PHE A 212 -44.53 -28.53 17.77
C PHE A 212 -44.37 -27.09 18.25
N ILE A 213 -43.15 -26.71 18.62
CA ILE A 213 -42.76 -25.34 18.94
C ILE A 213 -41.66 -24.98 17.94
N ASP A 214 -41.82 -23.88 17.22
CA ASP A 214 -40.82 -23.45 16.24
C ASP A 214 -39.54 -22.90 16.91
N GLN A 215 -38.50 -22.64 16.11
CA GLN A 215 -37.22 -22.15 16.64
C GLN A 215 -37.37 -20.85 17.43
N SER A 216 -38.22 -19.93 16.98
CA SER A 216 -38.53 -18.66 17.65
C SER A 216 -39.37 -18.81 18.93
N GLY A 217 -39.82 -20.03 19.27
CA GLY A 217 -40.55 -20.34 20.50
C GLY A 217 -42.07 -20.34 20.39
N ASN A 218 -42.63 -20.31 19.18
CA ASN A 218 -44.07 -20.28 18.94
C ASN A 218 -44.67 -21.70 18.88
N GLU A 219 -45.67 -21.99 19.71
CA GLU A 219 -46.48 -23.21 19.60
C GLU A 219 -47.35 -23.17 18.34
N ILE A 220 -47.14 -24.11 17.41
CA ILE A 220 -47.95 -24.23 16.19
C ILE A 220 -49.16 -25.14 16.47
N PRO A 221 -50.40 -24.78 16.06
CA PRO A 221 -51.61 -25.56 16.34
C PRO A 221 -51.67 -26.98 15.76
N PHE A 222 -50.66 -27.40 15.00
CA PHE A 222 -50.53 -28.72 14.38
C PHE A 222 -49.18 -29.31 14.77
N ASN A 223 -49.20 -30.52 15.31
CA ASN A 223 -48.01 -31.24 15.78
C ASN A 223 -47.24 -31.97 14.65
N THR A 224 -47.66 -31.78 13.40
CA THR A 224 -47.01 -32.30 12.19
C THR A 224 -46.92 -31.15 11.19
N PRO A 225 -45.82 -30.40 11.14
CA PRO A 225 -45.66 -29.28 10.22
C PRO A 225 -45.43 -29.75 8.77
N ASP A 226 -45.96 -28.97 7.83
CA ASP A 226 -45.68 -29.13 6.39
C ASP A 226 -44.23 -28.72 6.05
N PHE A 227 -43.74 -29.11 4.88
CA PHE A 227 -42.43 -28.67 4.37
C PHE A 227 -42.45 -27.14 4.20
N LEU A 228 -41.56 -26.40 4.87
CA LEU A 228 -41.41 -24.96 4.65
C LEU A 228 -40.68 -24.67 3.33
N GLY A 229 -41.40 -24.18 2.31
CA GLY A 229 -40.83 -23.61 1.08
C GLY A 229 -40.16 -24.56 0.07
N PRO A 230 -40.64 -25.79 -0.20
CA PRO A 230 -40.05 -26.71 -1.19
C PRO A 230 -40.07 -26.18 -2.63
N GLU A 231 -40.78 -25.09 -2.88
CA GLU A 231 -40.97 -24.46 -4.21
C GLU A 231 -40.13 -23.16 -4.35
N TRP A 232 -39.36 -22.78 -3.32
CA TRP A 232 -38.67 -21.47 -3.21
C TRP A 232 -37.57 -21.20 -4.25
N GLY A 233 -37.13 -22.23 -4.99
CA GLY A 233 -36.22 -22.05 -6.13
C GLY A 233 -36.82 -21.18 -7.25
N GLN A 234 -38.14 -20.98 -7.31
CA GLN A 234 -38.79 -20.04 -8.24
C GLN A 234 -38.85 -18.59 -7.74
N VAL A 235 -38.31 -18.25 -6.57
CA VAL A 235 -38.29 -16.86 -6.11
C VAL A 235 -37.26 -16.05 -6.90
N THR A 236 -37.60 -14.83 -7.29
CA THR A 236 -36.72 -13.94 -8.06
C THR A 236 -35.41 -13.69 -7.31
N PRO A 237 -34.22 -14.01 -7.89
CA PRO A 237 -32.93 -13.82 -7.24
C PRO A 237 -32.43 -12.37 -7.25
N PHE A 238 -31.36 -12.12 -6.51
CA PHE A 238 -30.59 -10.88 -6.50
C PHE A 238 -29.47 -10.90 -7.55
N SER A 239 -28.62 -11.93 -7.52
CA SER A 239 -27.40 -12.05 -8.34
C SER A 239 -27.34 -13.32 -9.22
N LEU A 240 -28.08 -14.38 -8.84
CA LEU A 240 -28.16 -15.64 -9.61
C LEU A 240 -28.78 -15.41 -11.00
N LYS A 241 -28.25 -16.11 -12.01
CA LYS A 241 -28.58 -15.93 -13.42
C LYS A 241 -29.35 -17.14 -13.96
N PRO A 242 -30.24 -17.00 -14.96
CA PRO A 242 -30.99 -18.12 -15.52
C PRO A 242 -30.13 -19.26 -16.10
N GLU A 243 -28.90 -18.96 -16.54
CA GLU A 243 -27.90 -19.93 -16.98
C GLU A 243 -27.28 -20.78 -15.86
N ASP A 244 -27.36 -20.32 -14.61
CA ASP A 244 -26.88 -21.05 -13.43
C ASP A 244 -27.91 -22.12 -12.95
N ALA A 245 -29.14 -22.06 -13.45
CA ALA A 245 -30.26 -22.92 -13.05
C ALA A 245 -30.42 -24.18 -13.92
N THR A 246 -30.36 -25.35 -13.29
CA THR A 246 -30.91 -26.58 -13.86
C THR A 246 -32.40 -26.69 -13.49
N ILE A 247 -33.27 -26.70 -14.51
CA ILE A 247 -34.73 -26.82 -14.30
C ILE A 247 -35.15 -28.29 -14.43
N TYR A 248 -35.72 -28.83 -13.36
CA TYR A 248 -36.28 -30.17 -13.26
C TYR A 248 -37.81 -30.14 -13.17
N GLN A 249 -38.50 -31.21 -13.55
CA GLN A 249 -39.96 -31.27 -13.51
C GLN A 249 -40.45 -32.48 -12.70
N ARG A 250 -41.33 -32.24 -11.71
CA ARG A 250 -42.02 -33.27 -10.94
C ARG A 250 -43.42 -32.81 -10.55
N ASP A 251 -44.39 -33.73 -10.66
CA ASP A 251 -45.80 -33.57 -10.24
C ASP A 251 -46.54 -32.31 -10.78
N GLY A 252 -46.05 -31.77 -11.90
CA GLY A 252 -46.61 -30.60 -12.58
C GLY A 252 -45.96 -29.27 -12.22
N PHE A 253 -44.93 -29.27 -11.37
CA PHE A 253 -44.09 -28.13 -11.04
C PHE A 253 -42.70 -28.24 -11.65
N ASP A 254 -42.16 -27.09 -12.04
CA ASP A 254 -40.78 -26.95 -12.53
C ASP A 254 -39.90 -26.45 -11.38
N TYR A 255 -39.09 -27.33 -10.80
CA TYR A 255 -38.14 -27.03 -9.73
C TYR A 255 -36.88 -26.41 -10.35
N TRP A 256 -36.55 -25.18 -9.96
CA TRP A 256 -35.33 -24.50 -10.38
C TRP A 256 -34.24 -24.79 -9.34
N VAL A 257 -33.12 -25.36 -9.80
CA VAL A 257 -31.97 -25.73 -8.97
C VAL A 257 -30.75 -24.97 -9.50
N TYR A 258 -30.51 -23.80 -8.92
CA TYR A 258 -29.31 -23.01 -9.17
C TYR A 258 -28.06 -23.74 -8.64
N HIS A 259 -26.95 -23.63 -9.37
CA HIS A 259 -25.65 -24.25 -9.05
C HIS A 259 -25.76 -25.73 -8.63
N ASP A 260 -26.56 -26.52 -9.35
CA ASP A 260 -26.95 -27.87 -8.93
C ASP A 260 -25.75 -28.77 -8.55
N PRO A 261 -25.57 -29.13 -7.25
CA PRO A 261 -24.45 -29.94 -6.78
C PRO A 261 -24.56 -31.42 -7.20
N GLY A 262 -25.66 -31.79 -7.86
CA GLY A 262 -25.94 -33.16 -8.29
C GLY A 262 -26.59 -34.02 -7.20
N PRO A 263 -26.89 -35.29 -7.50
CA PRO A 263 -27.60 -36.16 -6.57
C PRO A 263 -26.73 -36.60 -5.39
N PRO A 264 -27.26 -36.56 -4.15
CA PRO A 264 -26.58 -37.14 -2.99
C PRO A 264 -26.48 -38.67 -3.08
N ALA A 265 -25.73 -39.26 -2.16
CA ALA A 265 -25.69 -40.71 -2.00
C ALA A 265 -27.06 -41.27 -1.61
N TYR A 266 -27.54 -42.31 -2.31
CA TYR A 266 -28.82 -42.97 -2.05
C TYR A 266 -28.65 -44.38 -1.48
N LEU A 267 -29.54 -44.77 -0.57
CA LEU A 267 -29.64 -46.12 -0.02
C LEU A 267 -30.22 -47.08 -1.05
N ASP A 268 -29.39 -48.04 -1.47
CA ASP A 268 -29.84 -49.29 -2.08
C ASP A 268 -30.17 -50.29 -0.96
N THR A 269 -31.43 -50.75 -0.91
CA THR A 269 -31.92 -51.74 0.07
C THR A 269 -31.83 -53.19 -0.43
N ALA A 270 -31.55 -53.41 -1.72
CA ALA A 270 -31.45 -54.71 -2.36
C ALA A 270 -30.00 -55.21 -2.53
N ALA A 271 -29.02 -54.29 -2.55
CA ALA A 271 -27.59 -54.60 -2.69
C ALA A 271 -26.69 -53.91 -1.66
N VAL A 272 -25.47 -54.44 -1.52
CA VAL A 272 -24.37 -53.85 -0.72
C VAL A 272 -23.30 -53.35 -1.68
N GLY A 273 -22.74 -52.17 -1.41
CA GLY A 273 -21.72 -51.50 -2.22
C GLY A 273 -22.23 -50.26 -2.96
N GLY A 274 -21.30 -49.58 -3.65
CA GLY A 274 -21.58 -48.30 -4.31
C GLY A 274 -21.86 -47.17 -3.32
N LEU A 275 -22.49 -46.09 -3.79
CA LEU A 275 -22.80 -44.91 -2.96
C LEU A 275 -23.76 -45.21 -1.79
N SER A 276 -24.46 -46.36 -1.80
CA SER A 276 -25.24 -46.86 -0.66
C SER A 276 -24.41 -46.97 0.62
N GLU A 277 -23.11 -47.27 0.51
CA GLU A 277 -22.21 -47.33 1.69
C GLU A 277 -21.80 -45.94 2.21
N GLU A 278 -21.92 -44.90 1.39
CA GLU A 278 -21.67 -43.51 1.77
C GLU A 278 -22.91 -42.89 2.45
N TYR A 279 -24.12 -43.19 1.96
CA TYR A 279 -25.38 -42.91 2.68
C TYR A 279 -25.34 -43.53 4.09
N LYS A 280 -24.96 -44.83 4.17
CA LYS A 280 -24.90 -45.57 5.44
C LYS A 280 -23.84 -44.98 6.36
N TRP A 281 -22.64 -44.67 5.85
CA TRP A 281 -21.57 -44.07 6.64
C TRP A 281 -21.96 -42.68 7.15
N GLY A 282 -22.42 -41.79 6.28
CA GLY A 282 -22.74 -40.40 6.63
C GLY A 282 -23.85 -40.29 7.67
N HIS A 283 -24.94 -41.07 7.52
CA HIS A 283 -26.00 -41.13 8.53
C HIS A 283 -25.55 -41.83 9.82
N SER A 284 -24.69 -42.85 9.74
CA SER A 284 -24.15 -43.48 10.96
C SER A 284 -23.22 -42.55 11.72
N LEU A 285 -22.45 -41.69 11.04
CA LEU A 285 -21.56 -40.71 11.68
C LEU A 285 -22.33 -39.80 12.66
N VAL A 286 -23.54 -39.37 12.29
CA VAL A 286 -24.41 -38.57 13.15
C VAL A 286 -24.74 -39.30 14.46
N ALA A 287 -25.07 -40.59 14.38
CA ALA A 287 -25.26 -41.46 15.55
C ALA A 287 -23.96 -41.70 16.34
N LEU A 288 -22.79 -41.74 15.69
CA LEU A 288 -21.49 -41.85 16.37
C LEU A 288 -21.14 -40.56 17.12
N TRP A 289 -21.34 -39.38 16.53
CA TRP A 289 -21.03 -38.08 17.17
C TRP A 289 -22.00 -37.74 18.31
N SER A 290 -23.23 -38.24 18.28
CA SER A 290 -24.15 -38.22 19.44
C SER A 290 -23.54 -38.89 20.69
N SER A 291 -22.57 -39.80 20.53
CA SER A 291 -21.84 -40.41 21.65
C SER A 291 -20.77 -39.50 22.29
N HIS A 292 -20.52 -38.32 21.73
CA HIS A 292 -19.55 -37.33 22.25
C HIS A 292 -20.19 -36.31 23.21
N LEU A 293 -21.50 -36.41 23.42
CA LEU A 293 -22.33 -35.49 24.20
C LEU A 293 -22.50 -35.96 25.67
N ASP A 294 -21.57 -36.74 26.20
CA ASP A 294 -21.63 -37.28 27.56
C ASP A 294 -20.98 -36.30 28.55
N PRO A 295 -21.71 -35.70 29.51
CA PRO A 295 -21.10 -34.83 30.52
C PRO A 295 -20.04 -35.51 31.38
N SER A 296 -19.95 -36.85 31.35
CA SER A 296 -18.89 -37.64 31.98
C SER A 296 -17.71 -37.99 31.06
N ASP A 297 -17.69 -37.53 29.81
CA ASP A 297 -16.55 -37.66 28.90
C ASP A 297 -15.35 -36.86 29.43
N THR A 298 -14.29 -37.57 29.81
CA THR A 298 -13.03 -36.97 30.29
C THR A 298 -12.11 -36.48 29.16
N THR A 299 -12.55 -36.57 27.90
CA THR A 299 -11.82 -36.03 26.75
C THR A 299 -11.78 -34.50 26.82
N LEU A 300 -10.57 -33.94 26.92
CA LEU A 300 -10.33 -32.50 26.85
C LEU A 300 -9.83 -32.13 25.45
N TRP A 301 -10.33 -31.01 24.93
CA TRP A 301 -9.91 -30.40 23.67
C TRP A 301 -9.37 -28.98 23.94
N ASP A 302 -8.41 -28.55 23.13
CA ASP A 302 -8.17 -27.12 22.91
C ASP A 302 -9.17 -26.66 21.84
N VAL A 303 -9.98 -25.65 22.16
CA VAL A 303 -11.03 -25.14 21.27
C VAL A 303 -10.78 -23.69 20.81
N SER A 304 -9.59 -23.17 21.10
CA SER A 304 -9.14 -21.87 20.58
C SER A 304 -8.68 -21.99 19.12
N PRO A 305 -8.46 -20.86 18.41
CA PRO A 305 -7.91 -20.88 17.06
C PRO A 305 -6.46 -21.41 16.99
N ALA A 306 -5.80 -21.71 18.12
CA ALA A 306 -4.52 -22.42 18.14
C ALA A 306 -4.61 -23.87 17.64
N SER A 307 -5.79 -24.50 17.74
CA SER A 307 -6.00 -25.92 17.42
C SER A 307 -7.21 -26.22 16.53
N ILE A 308 -8.13 -25.27 16.32
CA ILE A 308 -9.33 -25.42 15.48
C ILE A 308 -9.32 -24.38 14.35
N GLY A 309 -9.82 -24.77 13.18
CA GLY A 309 -9.90 -23.90 12.00
C GLY A 309 -8.68 -24.01 11.08
N ASN A 310 -8.45 -22.97 10.28
CA ASN A 310 -7.38 -22.90 9.28
C ASN A 310 -7.44 -24.03 8.24
N ILE A 311 -8.59 -24.14 7.54
CA ILE A 311 -8.80 -25.10 6.44
C ILE A 311 -8.79 -24.37 5.10
N ALA A 312 -7.97 -24.83 4.16
CA ALA A 312 -7.95 -24.31 2.79
C ALA A 312 -9.15 -24.85 1.99
N VAL A 313 -9.70 -24.05 1.08
CA VAL A 313 -10.85 -24.47 0.24
C VAL A 313 -10.42 -25.58 -0.72
N GLU A 314 -9.15 -25.62 -1.08
CA GLU A 314 -8.49 -26.65 -1.88
C GLU A 314 -8.47 -28.04 -1.20
N ASP A 315 -8.60 -28.09 0.13
CA ASP A 315 -8.70 -29.33 0.91
C ASP A 315 -10.17 -29.80 1.10
N TYR A 316 -11.16 -29.03 0.64
CA TYR A 316 -12.57 -29.44 0.69
C TYR A 316 -12.86 -30.58 -0.31
N PRO A 317 -13.44 -31.71 0.12
CA PRO A 317 -13.67 -32.85 -0.75
C PRO A 317 -14.81 -32.57 -1.74
N THR A 318 -14.45 -32.47 -3.02
CA THR A 318 -15.37 -32.30 -4.16
C THR A 318 -16.04 -33.61 -4.62
N ASP A 319 -15.81 -34.72 -3.92
CA ASP A 319 -16.55 -35.98 -4.12
C ASP A 319 -16.99 -36.62 -2.79
N ILE A 320 -18.05 -37.42 -2.87
CA ILE A 320 -18.72 -38.03 -1.71
C ILE A 320 -17.80 -39.00 -0.94
N ALA A 321 -16.86 -39.68 -1.59
CA ALA A 321 -15.93 -40.59 -0.92
C ALA A 321 -14.83 -39.81 -0.17
N GLY A 322 -14.46 -38.63 -0.67
CA GLY A 322 -13.54 -37.69 -0.01
C GLY A 322 -13.98 -37.26 1.39
N LEU A 323 -15.30 -37.18 1.64
CA LEU A 323 -15.89 -36.84 2.95
C LEU A 323 -15.33 -37.70 4.10
N ARG A 324 -15.00 -38.97 3.84
CA ARG A 324 -14.44 -39.89 4.87
C ARG A 324 -13.05 -39.47 5.39
N ASN A 325 -12.33 -38.64 4.65
CA ASN A 325 -11.03 -38.12 5.04
C ASN A 325 -11.14 -36.74 5.72
N PHE A 326 -12.26 -36.03 5.50
CA PHE A 326 -12.48 -34.68 6.00
C PHE A 326 -13.04 -34.66 7.44
N TYR A 327 -14.01 -35.52 7.76
CA TYR A 327 -14.66 -35.56 9.09
C TYR A 327 -14.08 -36.67 9.96
N ASP A 328 -13.60 -36.36 11.18
CA ASP A 328 -13.08 -37.38 12.10
C ASP A 328 -14.24 -38.24 12.67
N ARG A 329 -14.19 -39.53 12.34
CA ARG A 329 -15.22 -40.50 12.71
C ARG A 329 -15.26 -40.87 14.19
N GLU A 330 -14.12 -40.85 14.88
CA GLU A 330 -13.95 -41.41 16.23
C GLU A 330 -13.80 -40.32 17.30
N ASN A 331 -13.18 -39.19 16.95
CA ASN A 331 -12.98 -38.04 17.82
C ASN A 331 -14.03 -36.94 17.58
N GLY A 332 -14.49 -36.78 16.33
CA GLY A 332 -15.33 -35.66 15.90
C GLY A 332 -14.52 -34.43 15.49
N GLY A 333 -15.18 -33.49 14.80
CA GLY A 333 -14.52 -32.37 14.11
C GLY A 333 -14.12 -32.72 12.67
N ASP A 334 -13.31 -31.86 12.07
CA ASP A 334 -12.76 -32.01 10.71
C ASP A 334 -11.22 -31.90 10.69
N ILE A 335 -10.63 -31.67 9.52
CA ILE A 335 -9.18 -31.60 9.28
C ILE A 335 -8.51 -30.29 9.77
N GLY A 336 -9.23 -29.42 10.49
CA GLY A 336 -8.69 -28.17 11.02
C GLY A 336 -7.40 -28.36 11.81
N THR A 337 -6.45 -27.43 11.63
CA THR A 337 -5.13 -27.47 12.29
C THR A 337 -4.85 -26.25 13.17
N GLY A 338 -5.68 -25.20 13.08
CA GLY A 338 -5.47 -23.94 13.79
C GLY A 338 -4.33 -23.08 13.22
N TYR A 339 -4.07 -21.97 13.89
CA TYR A 339 -3.14 -20.92 13.51
C TYR A 339 -2.04 -20.77 14.58
N GLU A 340 -0.77 -20.74 14.18
CA GLU A 340 0.34 -20.55 15.13
C GLU A 340 0.35 -19.14 15.75
N LEU A 341 -0.12 -18.12 15.01
CA LEU A 341 -0.08 -16.70 15.41
C LEU A 341 -1.36 -15.97 14.99
N ASN A 342 -1.83 -15.06 15.84
CA ASN A 342 -2.82 -14.05 15.52
C ASN A 342 -2.17 -12.94 14.66
N PRO A 343 -2.69 -12.62 13.46
CA PRO A 343 -2.00 -11.73 12.52
C PRO A 343 -1.96 -10.27 12.97
N ALA A 344 -3.00 -9.80 13.67
CA ALA A 344 -3.12 -8.42 14.14
C ALA A 344 -2.21 -8.08 15.34
N THR A 345 -1.81 -9.08 16.11
CA THR A 345 -0.99 -8.92 17.35
C THR A 345 0.40 -9.54 17.27
N GLY A 346 0.63 -10.44 16.30
CA GLY A 346 1.88 -11.20 16.16
C GLY A 346 2.17 -12.14 17.35
N GLN A 347 1.19 -12.42 18.20
CA GLN A 347 1.30 -13.35 19.33
C GLN A 347 0.62 -14.69 19.01
N PRO A 348 1.03 -15.81 19.62
CA PRO A 348 0.28 -17.06 19.54
C PRO A 348 -1.14 -16.91 20.10
N TYR A 349 -2.09 -17.68 19.57
CA TYR A 349 -3.39 -17.87 20.21
C TYR A 349 -3.20 -18.67 21.52
N GLU A 350 -3.84 -18.23 22.60
CA GLU A 350 -3.78 -18.91 23.90
C GLU A 350 -4.73 -20.14 23.91
N PRO A 351 -4.25 -21.35 24.25
CA PRO A 351 -5.09 -22.56 24.26
C PRO A 351 -6.27 -22.50 25.25
N GLN A 352 -7.46 -22.86 24.78
CA GLN A 352 -8.68 -22.95 25.60
C GLN A 352 -9.04 -24.42 25.86
N ILE A 353 -8.55 -24.99 26.96
CA ILE A 353 -8.74 -26.40 27.30
C ILE A 353 -10.09 -26.65 28.00
N VAL A 354 -11.05 -27.27 27.30
CA VAL A 354 -12.41 -27.59 27.80
C VAL A 354 -12.81 -29.05 27.54
N PRO A 355 -13.82 -29.61 28.24
CA PRO A 355 -14.38 -30.92 27.91
C PRO A 355 -15.01 -30.92 26.52
N ARG A 356 -14.71 -31.95 25.72
CA ARG A 356 -15.28 -32.13 24.36
C ARG A 356 -16.81 -32.13 24.37
N ALA A 357 -17.43 -32.74 25.39
CA ALA A 357 -18.88 -32.79 25.53
C ALA A 357 -19.53 -31.45 25.91
N ASP A 358 -18.78 -30.53 26.53
CA ASP A 358 -19.27 -29.16 26.72
C ASP A 358 -19.18 -28.38 25.42
N TYR A 359 -18.03 -28.41 24.74
CA TYR A 359 -17.87 -27.76 23.44
C TYR A 359 -18.88 -28.25 22.40
N ALA A 360 -19.07 -29.57 22.26
CA ALA A 360 -19.99 -30.14 21.28
C ALA A 360 -21.47 -29.78 21.54
N ARG A 361 -21.91 -29.74 22.81
CA ARG A 361 -23.28 -29.31 23.17
C ARG A 361 -23.46 -27.79 23.00
N VAL A 362 -22.48 -27.00 23.46
CA VAL A 362 -22.45 -25.53 23.29
C VAL A 362 -22.50 -25.16 21.82
N LEU A 363 -21.66 -25.77 21.00
CA LEU A 363 -21.59 -25.51 19.56
C LEU A 363 -22.88 -25.93 18.87
N ALA A 364 -23.47 -27.07 19.24
CA ALA A 364 -24.77 -27.51 18.73
C ALA A 364 -25.87 -26.49 19.03
N GLU A 365 -25.99 -26.00 20.28
CA GLU A 365 -27.05 -25.07 20.69
C GLU A 365 -26.83 -23.62 20.23
N PHE A 366 -25.59 -23.11 20.23
CA PHE A 366 -25.29 -21.75 19.77
C PHE A 366 -25.76 -21.51 18.33
N TRP A 367 -25.39 -22.43 17.42
CA TRP A 367 -25.85 -22.40 16.03
C TRP A 367 -27.21 -23.09 15.84
N ALA A 368 -27.87 -23.63 16.89
CA ALA A 368 -29.22 -24.19 16.77
C ALA A 368 -30.29 -23.13 16.53
N ASP A 369 -29.97 -21.85 16.71
CA ASP A 369 -30.90 -20.73 16.54
C ASP A 369 -32.18 -21.00 17.35
N GLY A 370 -32.00 -21.02 18.68
CA GLY A 370 -33.02 -21.40 19.65
C GLY A 370 -34.12 -20.35 19.87
N PRO A 371 -34.96 -20.50 20.90
CA PRO A 371 -35.96 -19.49 21.25
C PRO A 371 -35.29 -18.13 21.47
N ASP A 372 -35.95 -17.08 20.99
CA ASP A 372 -35.42 -15.71 20.81
C ASP A 372 -34.44 -15.49 19.62
N SER A 373 -34.30 -16.43 18.66
CA SER A 373 -33.39 -16.31 17.49
C SER A 373 -33.95 -15.54 16.27
N GLU A 374 -33.01 -14.91 15.55
CA GLU A 374 -33.13 -14.27 14.25
C GLU A 374 -33.15 -15.25 13.05
N THR A 375 -33.04 -16.56 13.30
CA THR A 375 -32.80 -17.64 12.30
C THR A 375 -31.48 -17.50 11.52
N PRO A 376 -30.98 -18.54 10.81
CA PRO A 376 -29.62 -18.54 10.25
C PRO A 376 -29.21 -17.31 9.43
N PRO A 377 -30.02 -16.74 8.50
CA PRO A 377 -29.62 -15.53 7.80
C PRO A 377 -29.51 -14.32 8.75
N GLY A 378 -30.37 -14.21 9.76
CA GLY A 378 -30.33 -13.14 10.75
C GLY A 378 -29.15 -13.24 11.72
N HIS A 379 -28.70 -14.46 12.04
CA HIS A 379 -27.49 -14.71 12.82
C HIS A 379 -26.25 -14.11 12.13
N TRP A 380 -26.15 -14.20 10.79
CA TRP A 380 -25.04 -13.56 10.08
C TRP A 380 -25.17 -12.04 9.99
N PHE A 381 -26.39 -11.51 10.11
CA PHE A 381 -26.59 -10.07 10.33
C PHE A 381 -26.20 -9.60 11.75
N THR A 382 -26.35 -10.42 12.81
CA THR A 382 -25.77 -10.06 14.12
C THR A 382 -24.23 -10.14 14.11
N ILE A 383 -23.64 -11.02 13.30
CA ILE A 383 -22.18 -11.11 13.10
C ILE A 383 -21.63 -9.90 12.33
N ILE A 384 -22.22 -9.47 11.19
CA ILE A 384 -21.76 -8.23 10.52
C ILE A 384 -21.96 -7.01 11.43
N ASN A 385 -23.01 -6.97 12.25
CA ASN A 385 -23.22 -5.90 13.22
C ASN A 385 -22.09 -5.87 14.27
N TYR A 386 -21.70 -7.03 14.81
CA TYR A 386 -20.54 -7.17 15.71
C TYR A 386 -19.21 -6.72 15.06
N VAL A 387 -19.03 -6.99 13.75
CA VAL A 387 -17.87 -6.50 12.98
C VAL A 387 -17.94 -4.98 12.77
N ASN A 388 -19.09 -4.44 12.36
CA ASN A 388 -19.29 -3.01 12.06
C ASN A 388 -19.22 -2.10 13.29
N ASP A 389 -19.57 -2.63 14.48
CA ASP A 389 -19.46 -1.96 15.78
C ASP A 389 -18.04 -2.10 16.41
N ASN A 390 -17.13 -2.89 15.83
CA ASN A 390 -15.79 -3.13 16.38
C ASN A 390 -14.84 -1.95 16.09
N PRO A 391 -14.23 -1.31 17.10
CA PRO A 391 -13.37 -0.14 16.93
C PRO A 391 -12.00 -0.43 16.27
N LEU A 392 -11.70 -1.69 15.95
CA LEU A 392 -10.52 -2.09 15.17
C LEU A 392 -10.81 -2.24 13.67
N LEU A 393 -12.08 -2.18 13.24
CA LEU A 393 -12.44 -2.20 11.82
C LEU A 393 -12.10 -0.84 11.18
N VAL A 394 -11.34 -0.88 10.08
CA VAL A 394 -11.18 0.27 9.18
C VAL A 394 -12.18 0.10 8.03
N LYS A 395 -13.14 1.01 7.92
CA LYS A 395 -14.25 0.94 6.96
C LYS A 395 -13.82 1.35 5.55
N LYS A 396 -13.01 0.49 4.91
CA LYS A 396 -12.54 0.58 3.52
C LYS A 396 -13.10 -0.60 2.72
N PHE A 397 -13.69 -0.35 1.55
CA PHE A 397 -14.33 -1.40 0.73
C PHE A 397 -13.26 -2.30 0.08
N ARG A 398 -13.40 -3.62 0.19
CA ARG A 398 -12.31 -4.60 -0.07
C ARG A 398 -11.01 -4.29 0.71
N GLY A 399 -11.07 -3.54 1.81
CA GLY A 399 -9.91 -3.03 2.55
C GLY A 399 -9.12 -1.92 1.82
N GLN A 400 -9.60 -1.47 0.66
CA GLN A 400 -8.92 -0.57 -0.28
C GLN A 400 -9.66 0.77 -0.42
N GLY A 401 -9.06 1.73 -1.14
CA GLY A 401 -9.66 3.04 -1.37
C GLY A 401 -9.78 3.91 -0.13
N GLU A 402 -10.71 4.86 -0.14
CA GLU A 402 -10.96 5.78 0.98
C GLU A 402 -11.83 5.18 2.10
N VAL A 403 -11.76 5.80 3.29
CA VAL A 403 -12.59 5.38 4.44
C VAL A 403 -14.00 5.97 4.28
N VAL A 404 -15.01 5.10 4.13
CA VAL A 404 -16.43 5.52 3.99
C VAL A 404 -17.09 5.77 5.36
N ASP A 405 -18.16 6.58 5.38
CA ASP A 405 -18.91 6.86 6.62
C ASP A 405 -19.76 5.67 7.09
N ASP A 406 -20.08 5.63 8.38
CA ASP A 406 -20.85 4.53 8.98
C ASP A 406 -22.15 4.22 8.21
N LEU A 407 -22.86 5.25 7.73
CA LEU A 407 -24.12 5.05 7.01
C LEU A 407 -23.89 4.38 5.64
N GLU A 408 -22.88 4.81 4.89
CA GLU A 408 -22.50 4.20 3.62
C GLU A 408 -22.01 2.76 3.80
N TRP A 409 -21.15 2.53 4.79
CA TRP A 409 -20.65 1.19 5.13
C TRP A 409 -21.80 0.22 5.44
N ASP A 410 -22.72 0.63 6.31
CA ASP A 410 -23.82 -0.23 6.74
C ASP A 410 -24.78 -0.54 5.57
N VAL A 411 -25.19 0.44 4.75
CA VAL A 411 -26.11 0.15 3.62
C VAL A 411 -25.47 -0.69 2.52
N LYS A 412 -24.17 -0.50 2.23
CA LYS A 412 -23.44 -1.33 1.26
C LYS A 412 -23.29 -2.75 1.80
N GLY A 413 -22.77 -2.92 3.03
CA GLY A 413 -22.59 -4.22 3.66
C GLY A 413 -23.89 -5.00 3.86
N TYR A 414 -25.00 -4.33 4.16
CA TYR A 414 -26.32 -4.97 4.24
C TYR A 414 -26.89 -5.37 2.87
N LEU A 415 -26.67 -4.61 1.79
CA LEU A 415 -27.14 -5.00 0.44
C LEU A 415 -26.47 -6.29 -0.04
N VAL A 416 -25.13 -6.27 -0.21
CA VAL A 416 -24.23 -7.23 0.42
C VAL A 416 -24.81 -8.57 0.88
N LEU A 417 -24.76 -8.68 2.20
CA LEU A 417 -25.15 -9.84 2.96
C LEU A 417 -26.62 -10.22 2.73
N GLY A 418 -27.52 -9.24 2.60
CA GLY A 418 -28.94 -9.48 2.36
C GLY A 418 -29.18 -10.23 1.04
N GLY A 419 -28.60 -9.75 -0.06
CA GLY A 419 -28.66 -10.38 -1.36
C GLY A 419 -28.09 -11.79 -1.35
N ALA A 420 -26.89 -11.97 -0.75
CA ALA A 420 -26.27 -13.29 -0.58
C ALA A 420 -27.15 -14.26 0.23
N MET A 421 -27.76 -13.80 1.34
CA MET A 421 -28.67 -14.65 2.13
C MET A 421 -29.93 -15.02 1.34
N HIS A 422 -30.50 -14.09 0.57
CA HIS A 422 -31.68 -14.35 -0.26
C HIS A 422 -31.40 -15.37 -1.38
N ASP A 423 -30.27 -15.24 -2.07
CA ASP A 423 -29.84 -16.18 -3.10
C ASP A 423 -29.47 -17.55 -2.51
N VAL A 424 -28.83 -17.60 -1.34
CA VAL A 424 -28.64 -18.85 -0.59
C VAL A 424 -29.96 -19.52 -0.25
N ALA A 425 -30.99 -18.76 0.13
CA ALA A 425 -32.31 -19.31 0.41
C ALA A 425 -32.95 -19.91 -0.85
N ILE A 426 -32.85 -19.22 -1.99
CA ILE A 426 -33.30 -19.70 -3.31
C ILE A 426 -32.59 -21.00 -3.68
N THR A 427 -31.26 -21.00 -3.74
CA THR A 427 -30.46 -22.17 -4.13
C THR A 427 -30.69 -23.34 -3.18
N SER A 428 -30.55 -23.11 -1.87
CA SER A 428 -30.67 -24.19 -0.88
C SER A 428 -32.07 -24.82 -0.86
N TRP A 429 -33.14 -24.04 -1.03
CA TRP A 429 -34.49 -24.60 -1.09
C TRP A 429 -34.90 -25.12 -2.47
N GLY A 430 -34.29 -24.65 -3.56
CA GLY A 430 -34.36 -25.32 -4.86
C GLY A 430 -33.78 -26.74 -4.81
N VAL A 431 -32.56 -26.87 -4.29
CA VAL A 431 -31.87 -28.17 -4.05
C VAL A 431 -32.70 -29.05 -3.11
N LYS A 432 -33.13 -28.54 -1.94
CA LYS A 432 -33.98 -29.29 -0.98
C LYS A 432 -35.32 -29.71 -1.57
N GLY A 433 -35.97 -28.84 -2.32
CA GLY A 433 -37.25 -29.09 -2.96
C GLY A 433 -37.14 -30.19 -4.02
N TRP A 434 -36.12 -30.10 -4.89
CA TRP A 434 -35.89 -31.07 -5.94
C TRP A 434 -35.45 -32.44 -5.40
N TYR A 435 -34.32 -32.51 -4.67
CA TYR A 435 -33.80 -33.78 -4.18
C TYR A 435 -34.62 -34.38 -3.04
N ASP A 436 -35.32 -33.52 -2.27
CA ASP A 436 -36.27 -33.92 -1.23
C ASP A 436 -35.68 -34.98 -0.28
N TYR A 437 -34.43 -34.78 0.13
CA TYR A 437 -33.61 -35.80 0.79
C TYR A 437 -33.99 -36.02 2.27
N VAL A 438 -33.82 -37.28 2.70
CA VAL A 438 -34.12 -37.78 4.05
C VAL A 438 -33.34 -37.04 5.16
N ARG A 439 -33.86 -37.07 6.40
CA ARG A 439 -33.18 -36.56 7.62
C ARG A 439 -32.57 -37.71 8.45
N PRO A 440 -31.50 -37.47 9.24
CA PRO A 440 -30.86 -38.52 10.02
C PRO A 440 -31.78 -39.34 10.92
N VAL A 441 -32.75 -38.73 11.61
CA VAL A 441 -33.67 -39.48 12.49
C VAL A 441 -34.51 -40.52 11.73
N SER A 442 -35.06 -40.16 10.56
CA SER A 442 -35.78 -41.08 9.69
C SER A 442 -34.88 -42.15 9.08
N ALA A 443 -33.67 -41.76 8.65
CA ALA A 443 -32.69 -42.66 8.04
C ALA A 443 -32.12 -43.68 9.05
N ILE A 444 -31.73 -43.23 10.24
CA ILE A 444 -31.16 -44.07 11.31
C ILE A 444 -32.20 -45.06 11.84
N ARG A 445 -33.41 -44.59 12.19
CA ARG A 445 -34.50 -45.49 12.63
C ARG A 445 -34.90 -46.47 11.51
N GLY A 446 -35.00 -46.00 10.27
CA GLY A 446 -35.33 -46.85 9.10
C GLY A 446 -34.26 -47.91 8.80
N MET A 447 -32.98 -47.56 8.79
CA MET A 447 -31.89 -48.53 8.62
C MET A 447 -31.81 -49.52 9.80
N ALA A 448 -32.13 -49.08 11.02
CA ALA A 448 -32.13 -49.94 12.20
C ALA A 448 -33.27 -50.97 12.20
N ASP A 449 -34.46 -50.59 11.73
CA ASP A 449 -35.61 -51.50 11.55
C ASP A 449 -35.31 -52.61 10.52
N LEU A 450 -34.48 -52.32 9.51
CA LEU A 450 -33.97 -53.31 8.56
C LEU A 450 -32.91 -54.25 9.18
N GLY A 451 -32.25 -53.85 10.26
CA GLY A 451 -31.16 -54.60 10.90
C GLY A 451 -29.77 -54.08 10.52
N GLN A 452 -28.79 -54.97 10.36
CA GLN A 452 -27.38 -54.60 10.13
C GLN A 452 -26.85 -54.99 8.74
N SER A 453 -25.89 -54.21 8.23
CA SER A 453 -25.31 -54.42 6.87
C SER A 453 -23.84 -54.85 6.85
N SER A 454 -23.19 -55.03 8.00
CA SER A 454 -21.73 -55.27 8.06
C SER A 454 -21.31 -56.72 7.84
N ASP A 455 -22.09 -57.71 8.29
CA ASP A 455 -21.71 -59.12 8.18
C ASP A 455 -22.92 -60.03 7.84
N PRO A 456 -22.95 -60.66 6.65
CA PRO A 456 -24.03 -61.57 6.24
C PRO A 456 -24.04 -62.93 6.96
N SER A 457 -23.11 -63.18 7.88
CA SER A 457 -23.10 -64.35 8.77
C SER A 457 -23.65 -64.07 10.17
N LEU A 458 -23.81 -62.81 10.56
CA LEU A 458 -24.43 -62.40 11.82
C LEU A 458 -25.96 -62.34 11.72
N PRO A 459 -26.69 -62.37 12.86
CA PRO A 459 -28.14 -62.15 12.89
C PRO A 459 -28.55 -60.81 12.26
N SER A 460 -29.84 -60.73 11.89
CA SER A 460 -30.49 -59.51 11.40
C SER A 460 -29.77 -58.83 10.24
N PHE A 461 -29.09 -59.59 9.37
CA PHE A 461 -28.45 -59.01 8.19
C PHE A 461 -29.45 -58.53 7.14
N HIS A 462 -29.28 -57.30 6.66
CA HIS A 462 -30.00 -56.74 5.53
C HIS A 462 -29.10 -55.78 4.72
N PRO A 463 -29.14 -55.77 3.37
CA PRO A 463 -28.25 -54.93 2.56
C PRO A 463 -28.37 -53.43 2.88
N GLY A 464 -29.60 -52.93 3.04
CA GLY A 464 -29.90 -51.57 3.46
C GLY A 464 -29.90 -51.31 4.98
N GLY A 465 -29.42 -52.26 5.79
CA GLY A 465 -29.32 -52.08 7.25
C GLY A 465 -28.22 -51.11 7.68
N ILE A 466 -28.17 -50.76 8.96
CA ILE A 466 -27.14 -49.87 9.52
C ILE A 466 -25.81 -50.63 9.75
N PRO A 467 -24.64 -50.06 9.43
CA PRO A 467 -23.36 -50.73 9.66
C PRO A 467 -23.03 -50.82 11.16
N LEU A 468 -22.58 -52.00 11.60
CA LEU A 468 -22.08 -52.23 12.96
C LEU A 468 -20.73 -51.52 13.18
N VAL A 469 -20.55 -50.99 14.39
CA VAL A 469 -19.36 -50.27 14.85
C VAL A 469 -19.07 -50.70 16.29
N PRO A 470 -18.05 -51.54 16.54
CA PRO A 470 -17.80 -52.08 17.87
C PRO A 470 -17.71 -51.00 18.97
N GLY A 471 -18.46 -51.17 20.06
CA GLY A 471 -18.55 -50.19 21.15
C GLY A 471 -19.43 -48.96 20.88
N LYS A 472 -20.07 -48.85 19.70
CA LYS A 472 -20.93 -47.70 19.32
C LYS A 472 -22.26 -48.09 18.66
N ILE A 473 -22.25 -49.04 17.72
CA ILE A 473 -23.42 -49.56 16.99
C ILE A 473 -23.34 -51.09 16.98
N GLU A 474 -24.25 -51.76 17.67
CA GLU A 474 -24.14 -53.20 17.94
C GLU A 474 -25.50 -53.90 17.86
N LEU A 475 -25.49 -55.23 17.76
CA LEU A 475 -26.67 -56.04 18.01
C LEU A 475 -26.90 -56.16 19.53
N VAL A 476 -28.16 -56.14 19.96
CA VAL A 476 -28.56 -56.48 21.33
C VAL A 476 -28.38 -57.99 21.54
N GLU A 477 -27.54 -58.39 22.48
CA GLU A 477 -27.26 -59.80 22.79
C GLU A 477 -28.15 -60.37 23.92
N ALA A 478 -28.25 -61.70 24.01
CA ALA A 478 -29.02 -62.36 25.07
C ALA A 478 -28.34 -62.20 26.44
N GLY A 479 -28.94 -61.38 27.31
CA GLY A 479 -28.36 -60.99 28.61
C GLY A 479 -27.79 -59.57 28.64
N ASP A 480 -27.84 -58.84 27.52
CA ASP A 480 -27.69 -57.38 27.48
C ASP A 480 -28.81 -56.71 28.32
N PRO A 481 -28.55 -55.61 29.05
CA PRO A 481 -29.60 -54.84 29.73
C PRO A 481 -30.77 -54.43 28.81
N LEU A 482 -30.50 -54.19 27.53
CA LEU A 482 -31.52 -53.85 26.53
C LEU A 482 -32.29 -55.05 25.95
N ALA A 483 -31.93 -56.29 26.29
CA ALA A 483 -32.54 -57.49 25.73
C ALA A 483 -34.06 -57.60 25.95
N GLY A 484 -34.58 -56.97 27.01
CA GLY A 484 -35.97 -57.10 27.46
C GLY A 484 -36.19 -58.32 28.36
N ALA A 485 -37.35 -58.38 29.00
CA ALA A 485 -37.63 -59.37 30.06
C ALA A 485 -37.85 -60.81 29.53
N ALA A 486 -38.05 -60.95 28.23
CA ALA A 486 -38.25 -62.19 27.48
C ALA A 486 -37.23 -62.37 26.33
N ASN A 487 -36.20 -61.51 26.22
CA ASN A 487 -35.27 -61.38 25.08
C ASN A 487 -35.92 -60.84 23.79
N GLU A 488 -36.97 -60.02 23.93
CA GLU A 488 -37.80 -59.45 22.85
C GLU A 488 -37.08 -58.42 21.97
N HIS A 489 -35.96 -57.84 22.43
CA HIS A 489 -35.12 -56.96 21.61
C HIS A 489 -33.83 -57.64 21.11
N VAL A 490 -33.56 -58.91 21.43
CA VAL A 490 -32.31 -59.57 21.01
C VAL A 490 -32.25 -59.69 19.49
N GLY A 491 -31.16 -59.20 18.90
CA GLY A 491 -30.99 -59.06 17.46
C GLY A 491 -31.53 -57.75 16.87
N LYS A 492 -32.12 -56.84 17.65
CA LYS A 492 -32.27 -55.43 17.24
C LYS A 492 -30.94 -54.69 17.32
N ILE A 493 -30.88 -53.50 16.72
CA ILE A 493 -29.73 -52.60 16.83
C ILE A 493 -29.82 -51.76 18.11
N LYS A 494 -28.69 -51.60 18.79
CA LYS A 494 -28.47 -50.61 19.86
C LYS A 494 -27.37 -49.62 19.47
N LEU A 495 -27.50 -48.38 19.94
CA LEU A 495 -26.56 -47.28 19.73
C LEU A 495 -26.06 -46.80 21.11
N LYS A 496 -24.76 -46.52 21.25
CA LYS A 496 -24.22 -45.76 22.39
C LYS A 496 -24.31 -44.28 22.00
N ALA A 497 -25.38 -43.61 22.41
CA ALA A 497 -25.76 -42.27 21.94
C ALA A 497 -26.36 -41.43 23.08
N TRP A 498 -26.60 -40.14 22.84
CA TRP A 498 -27.36 -39.30 23.76
C TRP A 498 -28.73 -39.95 24.04
N ARG A 499 -29.11 -40.07 25.32
CA ARG A 499 -30.22 -40.95 25.72
C ARG A 499 -31.62 -40.46 25.32
N GLY A 500 -31.74 -39.21 24.89
CA GLY A 500 -33.00 -38.60 24.45
C GLY A 500 -33.74 -37.82 25.56
N PRO A 501 -34.82 -37.12 25.18
CA PRO A 501 -35.58 -36.24 26.08
C PRO A 501 -36.25 -36.99 27.25
N ASP A 502 -36.51 -38.29 27.13
CA ASP A 502 -37.09 -39.15 28.17
C ASP A 502 -36.27 -39.22 29.49
N PHE A 503 -35.08 -38.61 29.51
CA PHE A 503 -34.16 -38.54 30.66
C PHE A 503 -34.00 -37.12 31.23
N ILE A 504 -34.83 -36.15 30.80
CA ILE A 504 -34.81 -34.75 31.23
C ILE A 504 -36.23 -34.37 31.68
N ASP A 505 -36.48 -34.31 33.00
CA ASP A 505 -37.75 -33.81 33.54
C ASP A 505 -37.73 -32.26 33.59
N GLU A 506 -36.60 -31.67 34.02
CA GLU A 506 -36.38 -30.22 34.13
C GLU A 506 -35.01 -29.83 33.52
N PRO A 507 -34.96 -29.24 32.30
CA PRO A 507 -33.71 -28.88 31.61
C PRO A 507 -32.74 -27.95 32.35
N GLU A 508 -33.20 -27.23 33.39
CA GLU A 508 -32.35 -26.37 34.23
C GLU A 508 -31.54 -27.17 35.28
N PHE A 509 -31.81 -28.49 35.43
CA PHE A 509 -31.20 -29.35 36.46
C PHE A 509 -30.77 -30.75 35.98
N ASP A 510 -31.42 -31.31 34.96
CA ASP A 510 -31.18 -32.67 34.48
C ASP A 510 -30.22 -32.74 33.28
N GLU A 511 -29.56 -33.88 33.12
CA GLU A 511 -28.64 -34.20 32.03
C GLU A 511 -29.03 -35.57 31.45
N ALA A 512 -29.40 -35.64 30.17
CA ALA A 512 -29.68 -36.93 29.55
C ALA A 512 -28.37 -37.72 29.36
N GLY A 513 -27.27 -37.10 28.90
CA GLY A 513 -25.98 -37.80 28.71
C GLY A 513 -26.07 -39.03 27.80
N VAL A 514 -25.07 -39.91 27.80
CA VAL A 514 -24.89 -40.95 26.76
C VAL A 514 -24.95 -42.37 27.31
N ASP A 515 -25.88 -43.21 26.82
CA ASP A 515 -25.81 -44.65 27.07
C ASP A 515 -26.28 -45.53 25.90
N TRP A 516 -26.17 -46.84 26.06
CA TRP A 516 -26.76 -47.80 25.14
C TRP A 516 -28.28 -47.65 25.15
N ILE A 517 -28.83 -47.20 24.02
CA ILE A 517 -30.26 -47.14 23.74
C ILE A 517 -30.59 -48.04 22.54
N LEU A 518 -31.84 -48.46 22.42
CA LEU A 518 -32.33 -49.14 21.22
C LEU A 518 -32.37 -48.13 20.06
N ALA A 519 -31.84 -48.50 18.90
CA ALA A 519 -31.75 -47.60 17.74
C ALA A 519 -33.13 -47.12 17.24
N GLU A 520 -34.16 -47.96 17.43
CA GLU A 520 -35.56 -47.64 17.14
C GLU A 520 -36.10 -46.44 17.97
N ASN A 521 -35.45 -46.11 19.09
CA ASN A 521 -35.77 -44.98 19.97
C ASN A 521 -34.79 -43.81 19.84
N TRP A 522 -33.90 -43.77 18.85
CA TRP A 522 -32.90 -42.69 18.74
C TRP A 522 -33.54 -41.31 18.54
N TRP A 523 -32.95 -40.29 19.18
CA TRP A 523 -33.27 -38.87 18.97
C TRP A 523 -31.97 -38.10 18.66
N PRO A 524 -32.01 -37.09 17.78
CA PRO A 524 -30.94 -36.09 17.67
C PRO A 524 -30.87 -35.23 18.94
N TYR A 525 -29.73 -34.59 19.20
CA TYR A 525 -29.56 -33.66 20.32
C TYR A 525 -30.30 -32.35 20.04
N GLN A 526 -31.61 -32.35 20.33
CA GLN A 526 -32.59 -31.32 20.02
C GLN A 526 -33.73 -31.34 21.05
N ARG A 527 -34.55 -30.29 21.08
CA ARG A 527 -35.76 -30.25 21.92
C ARG A 527 -36.78 -31.30 21.44
N PRO A 528 -37.55 -31.94 22.34
CA PRO A 528 -38.64 -32.84 21.95
C PRO A 528 -39.73 -32.14 21.12
N SER A 529 -39.87 -30.82 21.25
CA SER A 529 -40.81 -29.99 20.49
C SER A 529 -40.28 -29.50 19.13
N PHE A 530 -39.00 -29.72 18.82
CA PHE A 530 -38.36 -29.31 17.57
C PHE A 530 -37.19 -30.26 17.24
N VAL A 531 -37.52 -31.45 16.74
CA VAL A 531 -36.54 -32.56 16.55
C VAL A 531 -35.66 -32.39 15.31
N THR A 532 -36.20 -31.79 14.25
CA THR A 532 -35.48 -31.37 13.04
C THR A 532 -36.29 -30.25 12.39
N PRO A 533 -35.65 -29.30 11.68
CA PRO A 533 -36.39 -28.32 10.89
C PRO A 533 -37.29 -29.01 9.85
N PRO A 534 -38.51 -28.50 9.62
CA PRO A 534 -39.53 -29.14 8.78
C PRO A 534 -39.26 -28.89 7.28
N PHE A 535 -38.16 -29.46 6.79
CA PHE A 535 -37.75 -29.46 5.39
C PHE A 535 -36.63 -30.49 5.17
N ALA A 536 -36.44 -30.92 3.92
CA ALA A 536 -35.45 -31.88 3.48
C ALA A 536 -34.00 -31.56 3.96
N GLY A 537 -33.18 -32.61 4.05
CA GLY A 537 -31.78 -32.54 4.47
C GLY A 537 -30.91 -31.78 3.47
N TYR A 538 -30.59 -32.42 2.36
CA TYR A 538 -29.65 -31.96 1.33
C TYR A 538 -30.10 -30.68 0.61
N VAL A 539 -29.30 -29.60 0.51
CA VAL A 539 -28.06 -29.28 1.26
C VAL A 539 -28.37 -28.57 2.58
N SER A 540 -27.42 -28.56 3.52
CA SER A 540 -27.59 -27.89 4.80
C SER A 540 -27.54 -26.37 4.65
N GLY A 541 -28.71 -25.73 4.73
CA GLY A 541 -28.81 -24.28 4.61
C GLY A 541 -27.95 -23.50 5.60
N HIS A 542 -27.62 -24.04 6.78
CA HIS A 542 -26.70 -23.35 7.71
C HIS A 542 -25.26 -23.33 7.17
N SER A 543 -24.78 -24.44 6.57
CA SER A 543 -23.49 -24.48 5.87
C SER A 543 -23.47 -23.48 4.72
N THR A 544 -24.54 -23.41 3.92
CA THR A 544 -24.64 -22.46 2.80
C THR A 544 -24.72 -21.00 3.26
N PHE A 545 -25.61 -20.66 4.21
CA PHE A 545 -25.76 -19.29 4.73
C PHE A 545 -24.45 -18.81 5.37
N SER A 546 -23.88 -19.63 6.25
CA SER A 546 -22.65 -19.26 6.95
C SER A 546 -21.47 -19.07 6.01
N ARG A 547 -21.36 -19.89 4.95
CA ARG A 547 -20.25 -19.74 4.01
C ARG A 547 -20.41 -18.53 3.11
N ALA A 548 -21.60 -18.29 2.55
CA ALA A 548 -21.83 -17.08 1.76
C ALA A 548 -21.59 -15.80 2.59
N ALA A 549 -22.03 -15.78 3.85
CA ALA A 549 -21.75 -14.68 4.76
C ALA A 549 -20.26 -14.53 5.08
N ALA A 550 -19.52 -15.63 5.24
CA ALA A 550 -18.08 -15.60 5.50
C ALA A 550 -17.28 -15.06 4.30
N GLU A 551 -17.65 -15.44 3.07
CA GLU A 551 -17.02 -14.87 1.86
C GLU A 551 -17.39 -13.38 1.68
N VAL A 552 -18.65 -13.01 1.88
CA VAL A 552 -19.09 -11.59 1.83
C VAL A 552 -18.37 -10.74 2.87
N LEU A 553 -18.21 -11.22 4.11
CA LEU A 553 -17.47 -10.51 5.16
C LEU A 553 -15.99 -10.35 4.79
N THR A 554 -15.35 -11.42 4.32
CA THR A 554 -13.95 -11.40 3.85
C THR A 554 -13.76 -10.39 2.72
N ALA A 555 -14.64 -10.40 1.72
CA ALA A 555 -14.59 -9.50 0.57
C ALA A 555 -14.94 -8.06 0.94
N LEU A 556 -15.84 -7.83 1.90
CA LEU A 556 -16.21 -6.49 2.35
C LEU A 556 -15.09 -5.79 3.11
N THR A 557 -14.46 -6.49 4.06
CA THR A 557 -13.39 -5.94 4.91
C THR A 557 -12.00 -5.98 4.27
N GLY A 558 -11.80 -6.80 3.24
CA GLY A 558 -10.49 -7.03 2.62
C GLY A 558 -9.56 -7.93 3.45
N ASP A 559 -10.06 -8.49 4.55
CA ASP A 559 -9.32 -9.31 5.51
C ASP A 559 -10.17 -10.53 5.87
N PRO A 560 -9.69 -11.79 5.69
CA PRO A 560 -10.45 -12.97 6.12
C PRO A 560 -10.58 -13.08 7.64
N PHE A 561 -9.77 -12.36 8.43
CA PHE A 561 -9.81 -12.37 9.88
C PHE A 561 -10.86 -11.41 10.46
N PHE A 562 -11.42 -11.77 11.63
CA PHE A 562 -12.21 -10.84 12.44
C PHE A 562 -11.35 -9.65 12.89
N PRO A 563 -11.88 -8.42 13.09
CA PRO A 563 -11.05 -7.26 13.43
C PRO A 563 -10.34 -7.44 14.78
N GLY A 564 -9.00 -7.39 14.77
CA GLY A 564 -8.14 -7.79 15.90
C GLY A 564 -7.64 -9.25 15.84
N GLY A 565 -7.95 -9.97 14.75
CA GLY A 565 -7.57 -11.36 14.52
C GLY A 565 -8.38 -12.40 15.29
N MET A 566 -9.48 -12.03 15.94
CA MET A 566 -10.32 -12.96 16.70
C MET A 566 -11.74 -12.43 16.93
N GLY A 567 -12.75 -13.24 16.60
CA GLY A 567 -14.13 -13.10 17.07
C GLY A 567 -14.40 -14.05 18.24
N GLU A 568 -15.25 -13.63 19.19
CA GLU A 568 -15.54 -14.41 20.41
C GLU A 568 -17.02 -14.40 20.81
N PHE A 569 -17.51 -15.51 21.36
CA PHE A 569 -18.81 -15.60 22.06
C PHE A 569 -18.71 -16.44 23.34
N TYR A 570 -19.10 -15.87 24.49
CA TYR A 570 -18.93 -16.49 25.82
C TYR A 570 -20.16 -17.28 26.28
N CYS A 571 -19.99 -18.59 26.42
CA CYS A 571 -20.98 -19.57 26.85
C CYS A 571 -20.74 -19.97 28.31
N LYS A 572 -21.46 -19.29 29.21
CA LYS A 572 -21.28 -19.41 30.66
C LYS A 572 -21.75 -20.75 31.24
N LYS A 573 -20.95 -21.30 32.16
CA LYS A 573 -21.22 -22.53 32.92
C LYS A 573 -22.63 -22.56 33.52
N ASN A 574 -23.33 -23.68 33.34
CA ASN A 574 -24.69 -23.96 33.85
C ASN A 574 -25.76 -22.90 33.51
N GLU A 575 -25.48 -21.97 32.57
CA GLU A 575 -26.38 -20.87 32.23
C GLU A 575 -26.59 -20.69 30.72
N PHE A 576 -25.85 -21.44 29.87
CA PHE A 576 -25.94 -21.33 28.41
C PHE A 576 -26.72 -22.46 27.72
N LEU A 577 -26.57 -23.73 28.14
CA LEU A 577 -27.38 -24.81 27.55
C LEU A 577 -28.84 -24.72 28.03
N VAL A 578 -29.75 -25.03 27.13
CA VAL A 578 -31.20 -24.91 27.32
C VAL A 578 -31.94 -26.17 26.86
N PHE A 579 -31.26 -27.16 26.25
CA PHE A 579 -31.81 -28.49 25.99
C PHE A 579 -31.67 -29.41 27.22
N GLU A 580 -30.54 -29.33 27.92
CA GLU A 580 -30.23 -29.99 29.20
C GLU A 580 -29.22 -29.13 30.00
N ASN A 581 -28.91 -29.47 31.25
CA ASN A 581 -28.02 -28.67 32.08
C ASN A 581 -26.57 -28.61 31.54
N GLY A 582 -26.01 -27.40 31.51
CA GLY A 582 -24.60 -27.13 31.24
C GLY A 582 -24.33 -25.76 30.60
N PRO A 583 -23.14 -25.55 30.00
CA PRO A 583 -21.98 -26.46 30.02
C PRO A 583 -21.42 -26.65 31.44
N SER A 584 -20.65 -27.72 31.67
CA SER A 584 -20.05 -28.03 32.97
C SER A 584 -18.88 -27.11 33.35
N THR A 585 -18.32 -26.38 32.38
CA THR A 585 -17.36 -25.28 32.58
C THR A 585 -17.76 -24.08 31.71
N ASP A 586 -17.18 -22.91 31.96
CA ASP A 586 -17.25 -21.81 30.99
C ASP A 586 -16.53 -22.25 29.70
N VAL A 587 -17.14 -21.94 28.56
CA VAL A 587 -16.59 -22.14 27.21
C VAL A 587 -16.69 -20.79 26.48
N THR A 588 -15.71 -20.44 25.65
CA THR A 588 -15.83 -19.32 24.70
C THR A 588 -15.67 -19.89 23.30
N LEU A 589 -16.67 -19.75 22.44
CA LEU A 589 -16.49 -20.01 21.00
C LEU A 589 -15.58 -18.92 20.45
N GLN A 590 -14.52 -19.33 19.75
CA GLN A 590 -13.49 -18.43 19.23
C GLN A 590 -13.23 -18.76 17.76
N TRP A 591 -13.03 -17.72 16.95
CA TRP A 591 -12.85 -17.81 15.51
C TRP A 591 -11.75 -16.83 15.09
N ALA A 592 -10.74 -17.26 14.33
CA ALA A 592 -9.76 -16.33 13.78
C ALA A 592 -10.33 -15.63 12.55
N THR A 593 -10.91 -16.42 11.63
CA THR A 593 -11.52 -15.99 10.37
C THR A 593 -13.03 -16.20 10.35
N TYR A 594 -13.72 -15.48 9.45
CA TYR A 594 -15.15 -15.72 9.19
C TYR A 594 -15.41 -17.15 8.68
N ARG A 595 -14.44 -17.75 7.98
CA ARG A 595 -14.50 -19.14 7.52
C ARG A 595 -14.50 -20.13 8.68
N ASP A 596 -13.67 -19.93 9.72
CA ASP A 596 -13.68 -20.79 10.92
C ASP A 596 -15.03 -20.77 11.63
N ALA A 597 -15.70 -19.60 11.67
CA ALA A 597 -17.06 -19.46 12.21
C ALA A 597 -18.08 -20.24 11.35
N SER A 598 -17.95 -20.22 10.02
CA SER A 598 -18.77 -21.04 9.11
C SER A 598 -18.48 -22.55 9.23
N ASP A 599 -17.23 -22.96 9.41
CA ASP A 599 -16.84 -24.35 9.63
C ASP A 599 -17.43 -24.87 10.95
N GLN A 600 -17.34 -24.08 12.02
CA GLN A 600 -18.00 -24.37 13.30
C GLN A 600 -19.55 -24.41 13.18
N CYS A 601 -20.15 -23.44 12.48
CA CYS A 601 -21.59 -23.42 12.18
C CYS A 601 -22.04 -24.71 11.48
N SER A 602 -21.25 -25.16 10.52
CA SER A 602 -21.47 -26.38 9.74
C SER A 602 -21.36 -27.65 10.59
N LEU A 603 -20.24 -27.84 11.30
CA LEU A 603 -19.99 -29.00 12.17
C LEU A 603 -21.08 -29.18 13.24
N SER A 604 -21.60 -28.07 13.77
CA SER A 604 -22.65 -28.08 14.79
C SER A 604 -23.91 -28.84 14.36
N ARG A 605 -24.20 -28.91 13.04
CA ARG A 605 -25.39 -29.58 12.49
C ARG A 605 -25.30 -31.10 12.57
N ILE A 606 -24.07 -31.63 12.58
CA ILE A 606 -23.75 -33.06 12.73
C ILE A 606 -23.85 -33.45 14.21
N TRP A 607 -23.25 -32.66 15.11
CA TRP A 607 -23.38 -32.87 16.57
C TRP A 607 -24.81 -32.70 17.07
N GLY A 608 -25.53 -31.67 16.59
CA GLY A 608 -26.96 -31.46 16.83
C GLY A 608 -27.87 -32.51 16.19
N GLY A 609 -27.32 -33.50 15.47
CA GLY A 609 -28.05 -34.69 15.01
C GLY A 609 -28.91 -34.53 13.75
N ILE A 610 -28.92 -33.36 13.10
CA ILE A 610 -29.93 -32.98 12.09
C ILE A 610 -29.43 -33.00 10.64
N HIS A 611 -28.12 -33.09 10.39
CA HIS A 611 -27.53 -33.22 9.06
C HIS A 611 -26.34 -34.21 9.04
N PRO A 612 -26.22 -35.08 8.02
CA PRO A 612 -25.01 -35.86 7.72
C PRO A 612 -23.98 -35.04 6.91
N PRO A 613 -22.70 -35.50 6.80
CA PRO A 613 -21.66 -34.87 5.98
C PRO A 613 -22.02 -34.52 4.54
N VAL A 614 -22.88 -35.33 3.90
CA VAL A 614 -23.29 -35.13 2.51
C VAL A 614 -24.21 -33.92 2.34
N ASP A 615 -24.92 -33.49 3.39
CA ASP A 615 -25.69 -32.24 3.36
C ASP A 615 -24.78 -31.02 3.59
N ASP A 616 -23.71 -31.18 4.37
CA ASP A 616 -22.83 -30.09 4.81
C ASP A 616 -21.90 -29.61 3.70
N MET A 617 -20.98 -30.46 3.23
CA MET A 617 -19.88 -30.01 2.36
C MET A 617 -20.35 -29.34 1.04
N PRO A 618 -21.34 -29.89 0.30
CA PRO A 618 -21.87 -29.20 -0.88
C PRO A 618 -22.60 -27.90 -0.52
N GLY A 619 -23.17 -27.79 0.69
CA GLY A 619 -23.68 -26.52 1.22
C GLY A 619 -22.56 -25.48 1.42
N ARG A 620 -21.40 -25.88 1.96
CA ARG A 620 -20.23 -24.98 2.05
C ARG A 620 -19.81 -24.51 0.65
N LEU A 621 -19.62 -25.44 -0.30
CA LEU A 621 -19.20 -25.11 -1.67
C LEU A 621 -20.17 -24.14 -2.37
N LEU A 622 -21.48 -24.39 -2.31
CA LEU A 622 -22.50 -23.49 -2.85
C LEU A 622 -22.48 -22.10 -2.19
N GLY A 623 -22.19 -22.03 -0.89
CA GLY A 623 -22.04 -20.76 -0.20
C GLY A 623 -20.84 -19.95 -0.68
N ILE A 624 -19.75 -20.59 -1.11
CA ILE A 624 -18.58 -19.88 -1.68
C ILE A 624 -18.99 -19.19 -2.99
N GLU A 625 -19.61 -19.94 -3.89
CA GLU A 625 -20.05 -19.44 -5.20
C GLU A 625 -21.04 -18.28 -5.05
N ILE A 626 -22.12 -18.48 -4.26
CA ILE A 626 -23.17 -17.47 -4.06
C ILE A 626 -22.65 -16.23 -3.31
N GLY A 627 -21.77 -16.40 -2.33
CA GLY A 627 -21.21 -15.28 -1.56
C GLY A 627 -20.37 -14.34 -2.43
N LEU A 628 -19.56 -14.90 -3.34
CA LEU A 628 -18.74 -14.12 -4.27
C LEU A 628 -19.58 -13.52 -5.40
N GLU A 629 -20.53 -14.25 -5.98
CA GLU A 629 -21.41 -13.71 -7.02
C GLU A 629 -22.29 -12.56 -6.53
N ALA A 630 -22.84 -12.65 -5.32
CA ALA A 630 -23.60 -11.56 -4.70
C ALA A 630 -22.73 -10.33 -4.43
N PHE A 631 -21.46 -10.54 -4.05
CA PHE A 631 -20.50 -9.45 -3.85
C PHE A 631 -20.14 -8.74 -5.15
N ASP A 632 -19.70 -9.49 -6.16
CA ASP A 632 -19.33 -8.94 -7.46
C ASP A 632 -20.53 -8.35 -8.22
N PHE A 633 -21.77 -8.76 -7.91
CA PHE A 633 -22.97 -8.08 -8.41
C PHE A 633 -23.23 -6.76 -7.68
N ALA A 634 -23.17 -6.74 -6.34
CA ALA A 634 -23.44 -5.56 -5.54
C ALA A 634 -22.39 -4.44 -5.73
N GLU A 635 -21.11 -4.81 -5.89
CA GLU A 635 -20.02 -3.87 -6.18
C GLU A 635 -20.31 -3.01 -7.42
N LYS A 636 -20.89 -3.61 -8.47
CA LYS A 636 -21.28 -2.94 -9.73
C LYS A 636 -22.52 -2.05 -9.60
N LEU A 637 -23.19 -2.06 -8.43
CA LEU A 637 -24.18 -1.05 -8.05
C LEU A 637 -23.51 0.10 -7.28
N PHE A 638 -22.48 -0.18 -6.49
CA PHE A 638 -21.81 0.80 -5.63
C PHE A 638 -20.82 1.69 -6.36
N TYR A 639 -20.12 1.13 -7.35
CA TYR A 639 -18.94 1.71 -8.01
C TYR A 639 -18.99 1.47 -9.52
N LYS A 640 -18.17 2.22 -10.26
CA LYS A 640 -18.11 2.21 -11.72
C LYS A 640 -16.69 2.15 -12.23
N ASP A 641 -16.61 1.71 -13.48
CA ASP A 641 -15.48 1.69 -14.39
C ASP A 641 -15.98 2.52 -15.59
N ALA A 642 -15.64 3.81 -15.66
CA ALA A 642 -16.27 4.73 -16.61
C ALA A 642 -15.50 4.86 -17.94
N ASP A 643 -14.23 4.48 -18.00
CA ASP A 643 -13.45 4.44 -19.24
C ASP A 643 -13.18 3.04 -19.83
N GLN A 644 -13.40 1.96 -19.06
CA GLN A 644 -13.25 0.54 -19.41
C GLN A 644 -11.80 0.03 -19.49
N ASP A 645 -10.92 0.45 -18.58
CA ASP A 645 -9.62 -0.19 -18.37
C ASP A 645 -9.68 -1.45 -17.48
N GLY A 646 -10.67 -1.54 -16.58
CA GLY A 646 -10.93 -2.68 -15.69
C GLY A 646 -10.81 -2.38 -14.19
N PHE A 647 -10.41 -1.17 -13.79
CA PHE A 647 -10.44 -0.72 -12.40
C PHE A 647 -11.78 -0.07 -12.04
N LEU A 648 -12.00 0.19 -10.75
CA LEU A 648 -13.23 0.80 -10.24
C LEU A 648 -12.89 2.09 -9.49
N ASN A 649 -13.75 3.10 -9.58
CA ASN A 649 -13.59 4.47 -9.07
C ASN A 649 -13.31 4.65 -7.55
N TYR A 650 -13.15 3.55 -6.79
CA TYR A 650 -12.71 3.57 -5.39
C TYR A 650 -11.25 3.15 -5.19
N VAL A 651 -10.62 2.56 -6.22
CA VAL A 651 -9.16 2.31 -6.30
C VAL A 651 -8.50 3.09 -7.44
N ASP A 652 -9.28 3.44 -8.45
CA ASP A 652 -8.88 4.35 -9.52
C ASP A 652 -8.96 5.82 -9.03
N CYS A 653 -7.91 6.59 -9.33
CA CYS A 653 -7.74 7.99 -8.96
C CYS A 653 -8.12 8.99 -10.09
N ASP A 654 -8.32 8.55 -11.34
CA ASP A 654 -9.05 9.27 -12.40
C ASP A 654 -9.76 8.30 -13.39
N ASP A 655 -10.89 7.75 -12.94
CA ASP A 655 -11.90 6.89 -13.64
C ASP A 655 -12.41 7.41 -15.02
N ASN A 656 -11.81 8.47 -15.56
CA ASN A 656 -12.05 9.01 -16.91
C ASN A 656 -10.83 8.87 -17.84
N ASN A 657 -9.73 8.26 -17.36
CA ASN A 657 -8.43 8.26 -17.99
C ASN A 657 -7.64 6.94 -17.77
N ALA A 658 -7.96 5.92 -18.57
CA ALA A 658 -7.37 4.57 -18.75
C ALA A 658 -5.82 4.43 -18.90
N ALA A 659 -5.06 5.44 -18.51
CA ALA A 659 -3.61 5.44 -18.31
C ALA A 659 -3.20 5.80 -16.87
N VAL A 660 -4.17 6.08 -15.99
CA VAL A 660 -4.03 6.37 -14.55
C VAL A 660 -4.90 5.34 -13.82
N ASN A 661 -4.26 4.35 -13.19
CA ASN A 661 -4.91 3.24 -12.48
C ASN A 661 -3.88 2.41 -11.67
N PRO A 662 -4.31 1.55 -10.72
CA PRO A 662 -3.42 0.72 -9.89
C PRO A 662 -2.41 -0.22 -10.57
N ASP A 663 -2.55 -0.54 -11.88
CA ASP A 663 -1.57 -1.34 -12.65
C ASP A 663 -0.72 -0.47 -13.62
N ALA A 664 -0.90 0.86 -13.61
CA ALA A 664 -0.17 1.79 -14.46
C ALA A 664 1.32 1.88 -14.07
N VAL A 665 2.09 2.56 -14.93
CA VAL A 665 3.52 2.82 -14.71
C VAL A 665 3.70 4.33 -14.68
N GLU A 666 4.24 4.83 -13.57
CA GLU A 666 4.58 6.24 -13.38
C GLU A 666 5.34 6.83 -14.57
N ILE A 667 4.92 8.04 -14.93
CA ILE A 667 5.56 8.93 -15.88
C ILE A 667 5.64 10.31 -15.24
N CYS A 668 6.79 10.98 -15.37
CA CYS A 668 6.94 12.33 -14.82
C CYS A 668 6.04 13.33 -15.57
N ASP A 669 4.82 13.53 -15.06
CA ASP A 669 3.85 14.52 -15.55
C ASP A 669 3.07 15.25 -14.44
N GLY A 670 3.33 14.93 -13.17
CA GLY A 670 2.72 15.56 -12.00
C GLY A 670 1.36 14.97 -11.60
N ILE A 671 1.05 13.77 -12.06
CA ILE A 671 -0.13 12.98 -11.69
C ILE A 671 0.35 11.70 -10.99
N ASP A 672 -0.34 11.28 -9.93
CA ASP A 672 -0.25 9.93 -9.37
C ASP A 672 -0.83 8.97 -10.42
N ASN A 673 -0.01 8.29 -11.22
CA ASN A 673 -0.52 7.44 -12.30
C ASN A 673 -0.89 6.05 -11.78
N ASN A 674 -0.11 5.51 -10.85
CA ASN A 674 -0.28 4.18 -10.27
C ASN A 674 -1.26 4.14 -9.06
N CYS A 675 -1.83 5.28 -8.68
CA CYS A 675 -2.74 5.46 -7.56
C CYS A 675 -2.21 4.96 -6.19
N ASP A 676 -0.88 4.97 -5.95
CA ASP A 676 -0.28 4.56 -4.65
C ASP A 676 -0.36 5.66 -3.57
N GLY A 677 -0.71 6.89 -3.95
CA GLY A 677 -0.79 8.06 -3.08
C GLY A 677 0.48 8.90 -3.05
N THR A 678 1.47 8.59 -3.90
CA THR A 678 2.61 9.46 -4.22
C THR A 678 2.54 9.93 -5.69
N VAL A 679 3.46 10.80 -6.11
CA VAL A 679 3.41 11.45 -7.44
C VAL A 679 4.82 11.49 -8.00
N ASP A 680 4.99 11.04 -9.24
CA ASP A 680 6.27 10.95 -9.94
C ASP A 680 7.35 10.16 -9.14
N GLU A 681 7.01 9.08 -8.43
CA GLU A 681 7.99 8.39 -7.60
C GLU A 681 8.99 7.52 -8.39
N GLY A 682 10.17 7.29 -7.81
CA GLY A 682 11.25 6.55 -8.47
C GLY A 682 12.07 7.33 -9.51
N PHE A 683 11.63 8.53 -9.92
CA PHE A 683 12.40 9.43 -10.79
C PHE A 683 13.50 10.20 -10.05
N GLU A 684 14.52 10.67 -10.80
CA GLU A 684 15.59 11.55 -10.29
C GLU A 684 15.14 13.02 -10.38
N GLN A 685 14.94 13.66 -9.24
CA GLN A 685 14.57 15.09 -9.18
C GLN A 685 15.74 15.97 -9.62
N VAL A 686 15.52 16.80 -10.64
CA VAL A 686 16.47 17.78 -11.16
C VAL A 686 16.05 19.18 -10.71
N ALA A 687 16.97 19.90 -10.08
CA ALA A 687 16.77 21.30 -9.73
C ALA A 687 17.05 22.20 -10.94
N TYR A 688 16.18 23.19 -11.13
CA TYR A 688 16.28 24.23 -12.13
C TYR A 688 16.12 25.60 -11.44
N TRP A 689 17.09 26.48 -11.60
CA TRP A 689 17.12 27.81 -11.00
C TRP A 689 16.55 28.84 -11.97
N ILE A 690 15.82 29.84 -11.47
CA ILE A 690 15.20 30.85 -12.35
C ILE A 690 16.28 31.68 -13.07
N ASP A 691 16.00 32.03 -14.32
CA ASP A 691 16.79 32.89 -15.23
C ASP A 691 15.84 34.04 -15.63
N ALA A 692 15.76 35.07 -14.79
CA ALA A 692 14.67 36.06 -14.84
C ALA A 692 14.94 37.24 -15.79
N ASP A 693 16.18 37.46 -16.22
CA ASP A 693 16.54 38.45 -17.24
C ASP A 693 16.94 37.86 -18.61
N GLY A 694 17.30 36.57 -18.67
CA GLY A 694 17.47 35.79 -19.90
C GLY A 694 18.91 35.67 -20.42
N ASP A 695 19.92 35.69 -19.55
CA ASP A 695 21.33 35.55 -19.95
C ASP A 695 21.85 34.09 -20.00
N GLY A 696 21.23 33.18 -19.24
CA GLY A 696 21.56 31.75 -19.18
C GLY A 696 22.22 31.27 -17.88
N PHE A 697 22.51 32.15 -16.94
CA PHE A 697 22.79 31.81 -15.55
C PHE A 697 21.50 31.82 -14.71
N GLY A 698 21.57 31.33 -13.48
CA GLY A 698 20.37 31.12 -12.66
C GLY A 698 20.56 31.45 -11.19
N SER A 699 19.53 32.09 -10.62
CA SER A 699 19.52 32.65 -9.27
C SER A 699 19.96 31.65 -8.19
N THR A 700 20.99 31.99 -7.42
CA THR A 700 21.46 31.20 -6.27
C THR A 700 20.38 30.85 -5.23
N ASP A 701 19.36 31.69 -5.05
CA ASP A 701 18.34 31.59 -3.98
C ASP A 701 16.96 31.09 -4.45
N ALA A 702 16.71 30.95 -5.76
CA ALA A 702 15.38 30.66 -6.30
C ALA A 702 15.37 29.54 -7.36
N PHE A 703 14.71 28.42 -7.04
CA PHE A 703 14.64 27.23 -7.89
C PHE A 703 13.30 26.49 -7.81
N VAL A 704 13.10 25.59 -8.77
CA VAL A 704 12.08 24.53 -8.76
C VAL A 704 12.77 23.18 -8.90
N GLU A 705 12.20 22.14 -8.31
CA GLU A 705 12.60 20.74 -8.56
C GLU A 705 11.60 20.10 -9.52
N SER A 706 12.08 19.29 -10.45
CA SER A 706 11.25 18.50 -11.36
C SER A 706 11.99 17.25 -11.83
N CYS A 707 11.27 16.14 -11.94
CA CYS A 707 11.73 14.91 -12.57
C CYS A 707 11.82 14.98 -14.12
N ALA A 708 11.45 16.11 -14.72
CA ALA A 708 11.26 16.20 -16.16
C ALA A 708 12.60 16.28 -16.92
N ASP A 709 12.72 15.49 -17.98
CA ASP A 709 13.88 15.41 -18.90
C ASP A 709 14.13 16.72 -19.72
N PHE A 710 13.42 17.83 -19.40
CA PHE A 710 13.49 19.09 -20.12
C PHE A 710 13.44 20.33 -19.21
N GLN A 711 14.32 21.28 -19.50
CA GLN A 711 14.47 22.56 -18.82
C GLN A 711 13.19 23.44 -18.90
N PRO A 712 12.61 23.87 -17.77
CA PRO A 712 11.47 24.78 -17.76
C PRO A 712 11.77 26.14 -18.43
N PRO A 713 10.82 26.76 -19.15
CA PRO A 713 11.05 28.07 -19.77
C PRO A 713 11.29 29.17 -18.73
N GLY A 714 12.44 29.87 -18.83
CA GLY A 714 12.86 30.89 -17.86
C GLY A 714 13.57 30.32 -16.64
N TYR A 715 14.12 29.11 -16.73
CA TYR A 715 14.97 28.48 -15.73
C TYR A 715 16.16 27.80 -16.40
N VAL A 716 17.26 27.57 -15.68
CA VAL A 716 18.50 26.91 -16.13
C VAL A 716 19.01 25.87 -15.14
N LEU A 717 19.96 25.02 -15.57
CA LEU A 717 20.58 23.94 -14.80
C LEU A 717 21.72 24.38 -13.86
N ASN A 718 21.87 25.68 -13.56
CA ASN A 718 22.97 26.19 -12.75
C ASN A 718 22.51 27.25 -11.74
N ALA A 719 23.15 27.28 -10.58
CA ALA A 719 22.84 28.15 -9.43
C ALA A 719 23.99 29.15 -9.21
N LEU A 720 24.33 29.91 -10.24
CA LEU A 720 25.58 30.69 -10.28
C LEU A 720 25.37 32.19 -10.41
N ASP A 721 24.12 32.65 -10.51
CA ASP A 721 23.79 34.06 -10.60
C ASP A 721 23.62 34.69 -9.19
N CYS A 722 24.25 35.84 -9.01
CA CYS A 722 24.24 36.65 -7.79
C CYS A 722 23.39 37.93 -7.88
N ASP A 723 22.92 38.34 -9.08
CA ASP A 723 21.87 39.35 -9.29
C ASP A 723 21.07 39.07 -10.59
N ASP A 724 20.25 37.99 -10.53
CA ASP A 724 19.23 37.51 -11.50
C ASP A 724 18.19 38.57 -11.97
N SER A 725 18.39 39.84 -11.62
CA SER A 725 17.65 40.99 -12.16
C SER A 725 18.44 41.82 -13.17
N ASN A 726 19.70 41.44 -13.47
CA ASN A 726 20.66 42.23 -14.23
C ASN A 726 21.71 41.39 -14.99
N ALA A 727 21.39 41.01 -16.24
CA ALA A 727 22.16 40.32 -17.30
C ALA A 727 23.59 40.86 -17.65
N GLY A 728 24.17 41.70 -16.80
CA GLY A 728 25.58 42.07 -16.80
C GLY A 728 26.34 41.66 -15.54
N ILE A 729 25.69 40.94 -14.61
CA ILE A 729 26.26 40.39 -13.37
C ILE A 729 26.05 38.87 -13.39
N ASN A 730 27.06 38.11 -13.80
CA ASN A 730 27.01 36.65 -13.94
C ASN A 730 28.44 36.05 -14.14
N PRO A 731 28.65 34.73 -14.01
CA PRO A 731 29.97 34.10 -14.14
C PRO A 731 30.77 34.30 -15.45
N ASP A 732 30.13 34.68 -16.56
CA ASP A 732 30.80 35.01 -17.84
C ASP A 732 30.98 36.55 -18.02
N ALA A 733 30.46 37.37 -17.10
CA ALA A 733 30.68 38.81 -17.09
C ALA A 733 32.13 39.15 -16.75
N ALA A 734 32.51 40.39 -17.06
CA ALA A 734 33.86 40.89 -16.82
C ALA A 734 33.80 42.09 -15.88
N GLU A 735 34.48 41.95 -14.73
CA GLU A 735 34.64 42.97 -13.70
C GLU A 735 34.84 44.37 -14.27
N THR A 736 34.05 45.33 -13.78
CA THR A 736 34.17 46.75 -14.08
C THR A 736 34.27 47.55 -12.78
N CYS A 737 35.24 48.46 -12.70
CA CYS A 737 35.54 49.25 -11.48
C CYS A 737 34.33 50.09 -11.01
N ASN A 738 33.45 49.47 -10.23
CA ASN A 738 32.08 49.93 -9.97
C ASN A 738 31.62 49.66 -8.52
N GLY A 739 32.28 48.74 -7.79
CA GLY A 739 31.96 48.37 -6.41
C GLY A 739 30.97 47.21 -6.23
N LEU A 740 30.72 46.43 -7.28
CA LEU A 740 29.95 45.18 -7.31
C LEU A 740 30.87 44.00 -7.65
N ASP A 741 30.33 42.80 -7.48
CA ASP A 741 30.94 41.52 -7.87
C ASP A 741 30.27 41.14 -9.19
N ASP A 742 30.75 41.69 -10.32
CA ASP A 742 30.10 41.53 -11.62
C ASP A 742 30.20 40.06 -12.09
N ASN A 743 31.28 39.35 -11.74
CA ASN A 743 31.53 37.96 -12.16
C ASN A 743 31.04 36.88 -11.17
N CYS A 744 30.42 37.27 -10.05
CA CYS A 744 29.93 36.38 -9.01
C CYS A 744 30.96 35.40 -8.38
N ASP A 745 32.28 35.67 -8.45
CA ASP A 745 33.32 34.80 -7.84
C ASP A 745 33.54 35.03 -6.34
N GLY A 746 32.88 36.06 -5.78
CA GLY A 746 32.94 36.43 -4.38
C GLY A 746 33.92 37.57 -4.09
N MET A 747 34.45 38.25 -5.12
CA MET A 747 35.42 39.34 -4.97
C MET A 747 35.09 40.54 -5.89
N VAL A 748 34.51 41.57 -5.27
CA VAL A 748 34.26 42.90 -5.87
C VAL A 748 35.51 43.51 -6.52
N ASP A 749 35.34 44.05 -7.73
CA ASP A 749 36.34 44.75 -8.56
C ASP A 749 37.63 43.93 -8.83
N ASN A 750 37.54 42.59 -8.91
CA ASN A 750 38.73 41.73 -9.03
C ASN A 750 39.35 41.71 -10.44
N GLY A 751 40.59 41.23 -10.56
CA GLY A 751 41.30 41.08 -11.85
C GLY A 751 41.66 42.39 -12.57
N LEU A 752 41.06 43.51 -12.16
CA LEU A 752 41.29 44.85 -12.66
C LEU A 752 42.69 45.37 -12.31
N ALA A 753 43.15 46.33 -13.12
CA ALA A 753 44.43 46.99 -12.88
C ALA A 753 44.31 47.89 -11.64
N THR A 754 44.97 47.49 -10.54
CA THR A 754 45.10 48.32 -9.35
C THR A 754 46.30 49.26 -9.46
N PHE A 755 46.02 50.55 -9.35
CA PHE A 755 47.00 51.63 -9.41
C PHE A 755 47.28 52.12 -7.99
N ILE A 756 48.57 52.19 -7.65
CA ILE A 756 49.06 52.72 -6.38
C ILE A 756 49.55 54.14 -6.64
N TYR A 757 49.00 55.11 -5.91
CA TYR A 757 49.41 56.51 -5.97
C TYR A 757 49.96 56.97 -4.61
N TYR A 758 50.93 57.88 -4.64
CA TYR A 758 51.70 58.38 -3.50
C TYR A 758 51.29 59.81 -3.19
N LEU A 759 51.17 60.15 -1.91
CA LEU A 759 50.80 61.50 -1.48
C LEU A 759 51.89 62.52 -1.93
N ASP A 760 51.48 63.58 -2.64
CA ASP A 760 52.32 64.73 -2.99
C ASP A 760 51.92 65.87 -2.03
N ALA A 761 52.76 66.11 -1.02
CA ALA A 761 52.36 66.95 0.12
C ALA A 761 52.68 68.45 -0.06
N ASP A 762 53.59 68.83 -0.96
CA ASP A 762 53.95 70.23 -1.21
C ASP A 762 53.73 70.73 -2.65
N GLY A 763 53.46 69.82 -3.60
CA GLY A 763 52.88 70.08 -4.92
C GLY A 763 53.88 70.11 -6.09
N ASP A 764 55.00 69.39 -5.99
CA ASP A 764 56.08 69.45 -6.99
C ASP A 764 56.00 68.37 -8.10
N GLY A 765 55.21 67.31 -7.89
CA GLY A 765 55.02 66.20 -8.83
C GLY A 765 55.73 64.89 -8.46
N PHE A 766 56.57 64.89 -7.42
CA PHE A 766 57.03 63.71 -6.70
C PHE A 766 56.17 63.54 -5.43
N GLY A 767 56.34 62.43 -4.69
CA GLY A 767 55.57 62.21 -3.47
C GLY A 767 56.13 61.09 -2.59
N ALA A 768 55.77 61.11 -1.31
CA ALA A 768 56.32 60.21 -0.30
C ALA A 768 56.00 58.74 -0.58
N GLY A 769 57.03 57.95 -0.95
CA GLY A 769 56.96 56.51 -1.23
C GLY A 769 56.46 55.59 -0.09
N PHE A 770 56.04 56.14 1.05
CA PHE A 770 55.51 55.42 2.21
C PHE A 770 54.03 55.73 2.51
N MET A 771 53.40 56.66 1.77
CA MET A 771 52.04 57.16 2.02
C MET A 771 51.17 56.92 0.77
N THR A 772 50.60 55.72 0.65
CA THR A 772 49.90 55.26 -0.56
C THR A 772 48.38 55.26 -0.46
N VAL A 773 47.73 55.27 -1.63
CA VAL A 773 46.34 54.86 -1.82
C VAL A 773 46.24 53.96 -3.06
N ASP A 774 45.46 52.88 -2.96
CA ASP A 774 45.30 51.87 -3.99
C ASP A 774 43.87 51.97 -4.58
N THR A 775 43.72 51.90 -5.91
CA THR A 775 42.40 52.00 -6.59
C THR A 775 42.40 51.34 -7.98
N CYS A 776 41.25 50.87 -8.47
CA CYS A 776 41.10 50.35 -9.85
C CYS A 776 40.95 51.45 -10.93
N LEU A 777 41.10 52.72 -10.57
CA LEU A 777 41.00 53.87 -11.49
C LEU A 777 42.38 54.28 -12.04
N ASP A 778 42.53 54.31 -13.37
CA ASP A 778 43.71 54.75 -14.14
C ASP A 778 43.89 56.29 -14.13
N SER A 779 43.65 56.93 -12.99
CA SER A 779 43.88 58.35 -12.77
C SER A 779 44.10 58.64 -11.28
N PRO A 780 45.14 59.39 -10.89
CA PRO A 780 45.43 59.66 -9.49
C PRO A 780 44.29 60.41 -8.78
N PRO A 781 43.94 60.04 -7.54
CA PRO A 781 43.11 60.85 -6.66
C PRO A 781 43.71 62.24 -6.41
N GLU A 782 42.86 63.24 -6.17
CA GLU A 782 43.29 64.63 -5.95
C GLU A 782 44.25 64.72 -4.73
N GLY A 783 45.48 65.18 -4.98
CA GLY A 783 46.57 65.24 -3.99
C GLY A 783 47.56 64.07 -4.01
N TYR A 784 47.46 63.15 -4.97
CA TYR A 784 48.39 62.03 -5.13
C TYR A 784 49.03 62.01 -6.53
N VAL A 785 50.22 61.42 -6.65
CA VAL A 785 51.01 61.29 -7.89
C VAL A 785 51.50 59.85 -8.09
N THR A 786 52.05 59.54 -9.26
CA THR A 786 52.57 58.20 -9.60
C THR A 786 54.02 57.96 -9.19
N ASN A 787 54.75 58.99 -8.73
CA ASN A 787 56.20 58.93 -8.55
C ASN A 787 56.62 58.95 -7.06
N PRO A 788 57.10 57.83 -6.49
CA PRO A 788 57.36 57.68 -5.04
C PRO A 788 58.71 58.23 -4.55
N MET A 789 59.44 58.97 -5.38
CA MET A 789 60.88 59.16 -5.24
C MET A 789 61.31 60.48 -4.56
N ASP A 790 60.43 61.14 -3.81
CA ASP A 790 60.85 62.28 -2.98
C ASP A 790 61.60 61.80 -1.72
N CYS A 791 62.71 62.46 -1.38
CA CYS A 791 63.48 62.22 -0.15
C CYS A 791 63.26 63.26 0.96
N ASP A 792 62.62 64.41 0.66
CA ASP A 792 62.08 65.38 1.63
C ASP A 792 60.79 66.02 1.06
N ASP A 793 59.69 65.24 1.13
CA ASP A 793 58.27 65.53 0.79
C ASP A 793 57.66 66.72 1.58
N SER A 794 58.49 67.66 2.01
CA SER A 794 58.15 68.95 2.60
C SER A 794 58.91 70.13 1.99
N ASN A 795 59.72 69.88 0.94
CA ASN A 795 60.68 70.82 0.38
C ASN A 795 61.05 70.51 -1.10
N ALA A 796 60.21 70.96 -2.03
CA ALA A 796 60.32 70.97 -3.51
C ALA A 796 61.61 71.54 -4.16
N GLY A 797 62.70 71.68 -3.40
CA GLY A 797 64.05 71.96 -3.87
C GLY A 797 65.05 70.80 -3.65
N ILE A 798 64.59 69.65 -3.16
CA ILE A 798 65.39 68.42 -2.95
C ILE A 798 64.58 67.23 -3.45
N ASN A 799 64.69 66.92 -4.75
CA ASN A 799 64.00 65.81 -5.41
C ASN A 799 64.81 65.33 -6.63
N PRO A 800 64.54 64.14 -7.20
CA PRO A 800 65.30 63.60 -8.35
C PRO A 800 65.20 64.36 -9.69
N GLY A 801 64.50 65.50 -9.73
CA GLY A 801 64.52 66.45 -10.84
C GLY A 801 65.47 67.65 -10.62
N MET A 802 66.05 67.81 -9.43
CA MET A 802 66.91 68.94 -9.06
C MET A 802 68.39 68.62 -9.31
N PRO A 803 69.22 69.56 -9.84
CA PRO A 803 70.62 69.28 -10.15
C PRO A 803 71.61 69.67 -9.04
N GLU A 804 72.64 68.82 -8.87
CA GLU A 804 73.79 68.97 -7.96
C GLU A 804 74.61 70.27 -8.14
N VAL A 805 75.28 70.70 -7.06
CA VAL A 805 76.10 71.94 -6.98
C VAL A 805 77.30 71.71 -6.03
N CYS A 806 78.54 72.07 -6.42
CA CYS A 806 79.78 71.79 -5.65
C CYS A 806 79.82 72.58 -4.31
N ASP A 807 79.04 72.17 -3.30
CA ASP A 807 78.88 72.78 -1.97
C ASP A 807 78.74 71.82 -0.76
N GLY A 808 78.52 70.52 -0.99
CA GLY A 808 78.54 69.47 0.03
C GLY A 808 77.19 68.92 0.51
N ILE A 809 76.12 69.10 -0.28
CA ILE A 809 74.77 68.56 -0.05
C ILE A 809 74.39 67.55 -1.16
N ASP A 810 73.45 66.65 -0.87
CA ASP A 810 72.78 65.76 -1.82
C ASP A 810 71.42 66.41 -2.14
N ASN A 811 71.27 66.89 -3.37
CA ASN A 811 70.14 67.69 -3.85
C ASN A 811 69.25 66.93 -4.85
N ASP A 812 69.76 65.91 -5.52
CA ASP A 812 69.01 65.05 -6.46
C ASP A 812 68.53 63.73 -5.84
N CYS A 813 68.73 63.53 -4.54
CA CYS A 813 68.39 62.33 -3.79
C CYS A 813 69.15 61.05 -4.24
N SER A 814 70.31 61.15 -4.92
CA SER A 814 71.10 59.97 -5.34
C SER A 814 71.63 59.12 -4.17
N GLY A 815 71.77 59.72 -2.98
CA GLY A 815 72.44 59.15 -1.82
C GLY A 815 73.92 59.53 -1.70
N VAL A 816 74.41 60.46 -2.54
CA VAL A 816 75.78 60.98 -2.54
C VAL A 816 75.74 62.51 -2.72
N ALA A 817 76.58 63.24 -1.99
CA ALA A 817 76.72 64.69 -2.10
C ALA A 817 77.90 65.10 -3.00
N ASP A 818 77.75 66.21 -3.73
CA ASP A 818 78.71 66.71 -4.74
C ASP A 818 78.95 65.71 -5.90
N ASP A 819 77.95 64.88 -6.21
CA ASP A 819 77.97 63.88 -7.28
C ASP A 819 77.51 64.50 -8.63
N GLY A 820 77.66 63.81 -9.75
CA GLY A 820 77.38 64.35 -11.10
C GLY A 820 78.25 65.54 -11.58
N LEU A 821 79.06 66.15 -10.72
CA LEU A 821 79.80 67.39 -10.97
C LEU A 821 81.11 67.20 -11.73
N THR A 822 81.43 68.13 -12.63
CA THR A 822 82.61 68.05 -13.50
C THR A 822 83.92 68.25 -12.73
N VAL A 823 84.75 67.20 -12.70
CA VAL A 823 86.15 67.27 -12.28
C VAL A 823 87.04 67.54 -13.51
N PHE A 824 88.02 68.43 -13.35
CA PHE A 824 88.94 68.89 -14.39
C PHE A 824 90.36 68.40 -14.11
N THR A 825 90.92 67.62 -15.04
CA THR A 825 92.32 67.18 -15.03
C THR A 825 93.17 68.10 -15.92
N PHE A 826 94.30 68.59 -15.41
CA PHE A 826 95.23 69.46 -16.14
C PHE A 826 96.57 68.74 -16.40
N TYR A 827 97.09 68.81 -17.62
CA TYR A 827 98.27 68.11 -18.15
C TYR A 827 99.32 69.11 -18.67
N GLN A 828 100.62 68.80 -18.60
CA GLN A 828 101.67 69.75 -19.01
C GLN A 828 101.75 69.88 -20.54
N ASP A 829 101.68 71.11 -21.08
CA ASP A 829 101.95 71.45 -22.49
C ASP A 829 103.35 72.08 -22.57
N ASN A 830 104.23 71.51 -23.41
CA ASN A 830 105.66 71.84 -23.43
C ASN A 830 106.16 72.45 -24.76
N ASP A 831 105.47 72.25 -25.88
CA ASP A 831 105.82 72.85 -27.20
C ASP A 831 104.89 74.01 -27.61
N GLY A 832 103.68 74.08 -27.05
CA GLY A 832 102.72 75.17 -27.20
C GLY A 832 101.59 74.94 -28.22
N ASP A 833 101.32 73.70 -28.66
CA ASP A 833 100.24 73.39 -29.61
C ASP A 833 98.83 73.27 -28.99
N LEU A 834 98.75 73.24 -27.64
CA LEU A 834 97.57 73.06 -26.79
C LEU A 834 97.11 71.61 -26.51
N PHE A 835 97.87 70.60 -26.91
CA PHE A 835 97.78 69.24 -26.39
C PHE A 835 98.85 69.02 -25.31
N GLY A 836 98.52 68.24 -24.29
CA GLY A 836 99.37 68.04 -23.11
C GLY A 836 99.89 66.61 -22.96
N ASN A 837 100.97 66.46 -22.21
CA ASN A 837 101.63 65.18 -21.93
C ASN A 837 100.81 64.32 -20.93
N PRO A 838 100.36 63.09 -21.29
CA PRO A 838 99.59 62.23 -20.40
C PRO A 838 100.32 61.83 -19.10
N GLU A 839 101.65 61.80 -19.09
CA GLU A 839 102.44 61.32 -17.93
C GLU A 839 102.55 62.35 -16.78
N VAL A 840 101.98 63.57 -16.91
CA VAL A 840 102.18 64.68 -15.96
C VAL A 840 100.89 65.50 -15.71
N SER A 841 100.09 65.16 -14.67
CA SER A 841 98.77 65.80 -14.44
C SER A 841 98.27 65.92 -12.97
N PHE A 842 97.13 66.63 -12.76
CA PHE A 842 96.38 66.75 -11.49
C PHE A 842 94.88 67.16 -11.65
N ASP A 843 94.01 66.92 -10.64
CA ASP A 843 92.53 67.03 -10.69
C ASP A 843 91.88 68.08 -9.74
N THR A 844 90.67 68.61 -10.05
CA THR A 844 89.80 69.44 -9.16
C THR A 844 88.37 69.71 -9.69
N CYS A 845 87.32 70.00 -8.87
CA CYS A 845 86.01 70.52 -9.36
C CYS A 845 86.09 71.99 -9.87
N GLY A 846 87.24 72.67 -9.68
CA GLY A 846 87.44 74.07 -10.07
C GLY A 846 87.95 74.26 -11.50
N ALA A 847 87.11 74.80 -12.39
CA ALA A 847 87.35 74.95 -13.84
C ALA A 847 88.44 75.96 -14.30
N VAL A 848 89.46 76.27 -13.48
CA VAL A 848 90.53 77.24 -13.82
C VAL A 848 91.88 76.79 -13.26
N ASP A 849 92.91 76.70 -14.12
CA ASP A 849 94.28 76.29 -13.75
C ASP A 849 94.90 77.17 -12.64
N PRO A 850 95.26 76.61 -11.48
CA PRO A 850 96.00 77.33 -10.43
C PRO A 850 97.50 77.55 -10.73
N ASN A 851 98.10 76.90 -11.74
CA ASN A 851 99.55 76.75 -11.92
C ASN A 851 100.09 77.03 -13.35
N LEU A 852 99.60 78.08 -14.04
CA LEU A 852 100.07 78.62 -15.34
C LEU A 852 101.15 77.79 -16.08
N GLY A 853 100.70 76.78 -16.82
CA GLY A 853 101.57 75.95 -17.68
C GLY A 853 100.98 74.60 -18.09
N PHE A 854 99.68 74.40 -17.90
CA PHE A 854 98.98 73.13 -18.11
C PHE A 854 97.70 73.36 -18.93
N VAL A 855 97.29 72.35 -19.70
CA VAL A 855 96.09 72.31 -20.55
C VAL A 855 95.15 71.17 -20.13
N LEU A 856 93.86 71.25 -20.46
CA LEU A 856 92.84 70.30 -19.99
C LEU A 856 92.83 68.93 -20.70
N ASN A 857 93.74 68.68 -21.64
CA ASN A 857 93.78 67.44 -22.40
C ASN A 857 95.20 66.85 -22.36
N GLY A 858 95.31 65.55 -22.08
CA GLY A 858 96.56 64.83 -21.87
C GLY A 858 96.85 63.87 -23.00
N PHE A 859 96.76 64.38 -24.23
CA PHE A 859 96.51 63.57 -25.41
C PHE A 859 97.64 63.62 -26.45
N ASP A 860 98.70 64.39 -26.23
CA ASP A 860 99.85 64.38 -27.14
C ASP A 860 100.67 63.08 -26.97
N CYS A 861 100.86 62.32 -28.05
CA CYS A 861 101.70 61.13 -28.06
C CYS A 861 103.17 61.40 -28.50
N ASP A 862 103.54 62.65 -28.81
CA ASP A 862 104.90 63.18 -28.98
C ASP A 862 104.98 64.70 -28.62
N ASP A 863 104.90 65.04 -27.32
CA ASP A 863 104.93 66.37 -26.60
C ASP A 863 106.16 67.28 -26.87
N ASN A 864 106.70 67.22 -28.09
CA ASN A 864 107.74 68.06 -28.68
C ASN A 864 107.46 68.35 -30.18
N ASN A 865 106.27 67.99 -30.69
CA ASN A 865 105.98 67.87 -32.12
C ASN A 865 104.47 68.03 -32.43
N ALA A 866 104.00 69.28 -32.43
CA ALA A 866 102.69 69.84 -32.80
C ALA A 866 101.96 69.38 -34.11
N MET A 867 102.07 68.10 -34.50
CA MET A 867 101.46 67.49 -35.69
C MET A 867 100.98 66.04 -35.44
N VAL A 868 101.04 65.54 -34.20
CA VAL A 868 100.71 64.16 -33.81
C VAL A 868 99.83 64.20 -32.55
N ASN A 869 98.51 64.27 -32.72
CA ASN A 869 97.56 64.34 -31.60
C ASN A 869 96.14 63.88 -32.01
N PRO A 870 95.25 63.50 -31.05
CA PRO A 870 93.86 63.08 -31.31
C PRO A 870 92.92 64.07 -32.00
N GLY A 871 93.41 65.22 -32.50
CA GLY A 871 92.69 66.04 -33.48
C GLY A 871 92.76 65.53 -34.92
N MET A 872 93.48 64.42 -35.18
CA MET A 872 93.95 64.02 -36.51
C MET A 872 93.50 62.59 -36.90
N GLU A 873 92.28 62.44 -37.42
CA GLU A 873 91.66 61.15 -37.84
C GLU A 873 92.67 60.07 -38.33
N GLU A 874 92.62 58.83 -37.80
CA GLU A 874 93.41 57.74 -38.41
C GLU A 874 92.94 57.41 -39.84
N VAL A 875 93.90 57.17 -40.72
CA VAL A 875 93.75 57.19 -42.18
C VAL A 875 94.68 56.21 -42.91
N LEU A 876 94.79 54.97 -42.42
CA LEU A 876 95.41 53.85 -43.15
C LEU A 876 96.88 54.11 -43.57
N ASP A 877 97.61 54.87 -42.74
CA ASP A 877 98.97 55.38 -43.00
C ASP A 877 100.07 54.58 -42.26
N SER A 878 99.69 53.86 -41.20
CA SER A 878 100.55 53.05 -40.30
C SER A 878 101.37 53.83 -39.26
N LEU A 879 101.07 55.11 -39.05
CA LEU A 879 101.22 55.78 -37.77
C LEU A 879 100.02 55.43 -36.86
N ASP A 880 99.76 56.29 -35.89
CA ASP A 880 98.63 56.31 -34.97
C ASP A 880 98.23 57.80 -34.85
N ASN A 881 97.68 58.35 -35.93
CA ASN A 881 97.56 59.80 -36.12
C ASN A 881 96.67 60.47 -35.08
N ASP A 882 95.56 59.83 -34.71
CA ASP A 882 94.64 60.29 -33.66
C ASP A 882 94.99 59.70 -32.29
N CYS A 883 96.21 59.15 -32.11
CA CYS A 883 96.70 58.43 -30.94
C CYS A 883 95.66 57.45 -30.33
N ASN A 884 94.82 56.81 -31.16
CA ASN A 884 93.76 55.91 -30.70
C ASN A 884 94.29 54.51 -30.32
N GLY A 885 95.51 54.17 -30.73
CA GLY A 885 96.22 52.93 -30.40
C GLY A 885 95.85 51.71 -31.27
N LEU A 886 94.94 51.86 -32.24
CA LEU A 886 94.37 50.80 -33.08
C LEU A 886 94.21 51.24 -34.54
N VAL A 887 95.07 50.70 -35.40
CA VAL A 887 94.99 50.86 -36.85
C VAL A 887 93.77 50.08 -37.40
N ASP A 888 92.62 50.77 -37.52
CA ASP A 888 91.36 50.43 -38.22
C ASP A 888 90.41 49.31 -37.64
N ASP A 889 89.47 49.55 -36.69
CA ASP A 889 88.64 48.46 -36.07
C ASP A 889 87.12 48.70 -35.67
N GLY A 890 86.42 47.64 -35.16
CA GLY A 890 85.06 47.70 -34.51
C GLY A 890 84.09 46.46 -34.57
N ILE A 891 82.95 46.52 -33.82
CA ILE A 891 81.65 45.73 -33.87
C ILE A 891 81.37 44.61 -32.77
N THR A 892 80.09 44.25 -32.48
CA THR A 892 79.42 43.78 -31.19
C THR A 892 79.31 42.23 -30.90
N SER A 893 78.70 41.60 -29.84
CA SER A 893 77.42 41.78 -29.04
C SER A 893 77.33 41.21 -27.55
N VAL A 894 76.29 40.42 -27.11
CA VAL A 894 75.73 40.36 -25.70
C VAL A 894 75.23 38.97 -25.16
N ASP A 895 75.35 38.63 -23.85
CA ASP A 895 74.51 37.66 -23.04
C ASP A 895 74.80 37.64 -21.49
N GLU A 896 73.81 37.58 -20.57
CA GLU A 896 73.84 36.87 -19.24
C GLU A 896 72.47 36.87 -18.49
N LEU A 897 72.37 36.11 -17.37
CA LEU A 897 71.27 36.05 -16.38
C LEU A 897 69.93 35.40 -16.81
N ALA A 898 69.99 34.16 -17.33
CA ALA A 898 68.80 33.37 -17.70
C ALA A 898 68.95 31.81 -17.60
N ARG A 899 67.89 31.06 -17.18
CA ARG A 899 67.55 29.62 -17.39
C ARG A 899 66.06 29.32 -17.09
N GLY A 900 65.18 28.76 -17.92
CA GLY A 900 63.72 28.64 -17.59
C GLY A 900 62.78 29.19 -18.66
N ALA A 901 61.58 29.70 -18.33
CA ALA A 901 60.61 30.32 -19.27
C ALA A 901 60.70 29.79 -20.72
N VAL A 902 60.44 28.49 -20.91
CA VAL A 902 60.98 27.70 -22.04
C VAL A 902 60.21 27.94 -23.32
N LYS A 903 60.45 29.09 -23.95
CA LYS A 903 59.73 29.48 -25.16
C LYS A 903 60.10 28.53 -26.30
N LEU A 904 59.10 27.76 -26.73
CA LEU A 904 59.17 26.84 -27.84
C LEU A 904 58.54 27.47 -29.07
N TYR A 905 59.34 27.70 -30.11
CA TYR A 905 58.83 28.29 -31.36
C TYR A 905 59.51 27.74 -32.62
N PRO A 906 58.79 27.62 -33.75
CA PRO A 906 57.33 27.70 -33.84
C PRO A 906 56.69 26.46 -33.20
N ASN A 907 55.64 26.66 -32.39
CA ASN A 907 54.83 25.58 -31.83
C ASN A 907 53.35 25.91 -32.09
N PRO A 908 52.64 25.20 -32.99
CA PRO A 908 53.05 23.98 -33.70
C PRO A 908 54.25 24.14 -34.68
N THR A 909 55.06 23.08 -34.85
CA THR A 909 56.21 23.04 -35.76
C THR A 909 55.95 22.27 -37.06
N SER A 910 56.51 22.79 -38.17
CA SER A 910 56.51 22.19 -39.51
C SER A 910 57.77 21.37 -39.85
N SER A 911 58.86 21.52 -39.10
CA SER A 911 60.10 20.73 -39.25
C SER A 911 61.07 20.94 -38.07
N LEU A 912 61.65 22.14 -37.94
CA LEU A 912 62.53 22.51 -36.84
C LEU A 912 61.76 23.14 -35.68
N LEU A 913 62.25 22.92 -34.46
CA LEU A 913 61.81 23.58 -33.25
C LEU A 913 63.01 24.26 -32.58
N GLN A 914 62.81 25.47 -32.07
CA GLN A 914 63.78 26.19 -31.25
C GLN A 914 63.31 26.25 -29.79
N ILE A 915 64.26 26.16 -28.86
CA ILE A 915 64.07 25.94 -27.43
C ILE A 915 64.87 27.00 -26.67
N GLU A 916 64.19 27.95 -26.02
CA GLU A 916 64.79 29.03 -25.21
C GLU A 916 64.81 28.70 -23.70
N TYR A 917 65.60 29.42 -22.88
CA TYR A 917 65.79 29.11 -21.46
C TYR A 917 66.13 30.34 -20.55
N GLY A 918 65.17 30.99 -19.84
CA GLY A 918 65.35 32.14 -18.89
C GLY A 918 64.82 32.12 -17.40
N PHE A 919 65.61 32.64 -16.43
CA PHE A 919 65.47 32.77 -14.94
C PHE A 919 66.26 34.04 -14.55
N ALA A 920 65.68 34.99 -13.80
CA ALA A 920 66.47 36.09 -13.23
C ALA A 920 67.02 35.73 -11.83
N GLY A 921 68.33 35.85 -11.62
CA GLY A 921 69.00 35.68 -10.32
C GLY A 921 70.27 34.82 -10.41
N ASN A 922 71.43 35.38 -10.01
CA ASN A 922 72.72 34.79 -10.38
C ASN A 922 73.27 33.73 -9.39
N LEU A 923 74.17 32.91 -9.95
CA LEU A 923 75.23 32.06 -9.37
C LEU A 923 75.09 30.53 -9.55
N PRO A 924 76.19 29.80 -9.83
CA PRO A 924 77.07 30.02 -11.00
C PRO A 924 77.55 28.69 -11.62
N ARG A 925 77.02 28.27 -12.77
CA ARG A 925 77.57 27.15 -13.58
C ARG A 925 76.93 27.05 -14.97
N PRO A 926 77.64 26.55 -16.00
CA PRO A 926 76.98 25.94 -17.14
C PRO A 926 76.24 24.67 -16.68
N LEU A 927 75.01 24.45 -17.17
CA LEU A 927 74.47 23.09 -17.22
C LEU A 927 75.26 22.36 -18.31
N GLY A 928 76.04 21.36 -17.92
CA GLY A 928 76.58 20.39 -18.87
C GLY A 928 75.41 19.71 -19.59
N GLY A 929 75.48 19.67 -20.92
CA GLY A 929 74.52 19.07 -21.85
C GLY A 929 73.15 18.70 -21.28
N LEU A 930 72.20 19.64 -21.27
CA LEU A 930 70.84 19.36 -20.81
C LEU A 930 70.20 18.33 -21.73
N LYS A 931 69.83 17.18 -21.18
CA LYS A 931 69.33 16.04 -21.92
C LYS A 931 67.83 16.19 -22.16
N VAL A 932 67.45 16.44 -23.41
CA VAL A 932 66.05 16.54 -23.81
C VAL A 932 65.53 15.17 -24.26
N GLN A 933 64.35 14.82 -23.79
CA GLN A 933 63.63 13.58 -24.08
C GLN A 933 62.28 13.90 -24.71
N VAL A 934 61.89 13.15 -25.74
CA VAL A 934 60.70 13.38 -26.55
C VAL A 934 59.79 12.17 -26.46
N PHE A 935 58.59 12.37 -25.94
CA PHE A 935 57.57 11.34 -25.76
C PHE A 935 56.37 11.61 -26.67
N ARG A 936 55.65 10.57 -27.09
CA ARG A 936 54.32 10.70 -27.69
C ARG A 936 53.25 10.90 -26.63
N ALA A 937 52.04 11.28 -27.06
CA ALA A 937 50.86 11.35 -26.19
C ALA A 937 50.46 10.01 -25.52
N ASP A 938 50.97 8.87 -26.01
CA ASP A 938 50.82 7.54 -25.39
C ASP A 938 51.88 7.22 -24.31
N GLY A 939 52.78 8.18 -24.00
CA GLY A 939 53.88 8.02 -23.05
C GLY A 939 55.13 7.32 -23.61
N SER A 940 55.15 6.91 -24.89
CA SER A 940 56.33 6.25 -25.49
C SER A 940 57.46 7.23 -25.84
N LEU A 941 58.68 6.96 -25.37
CA LEU A 941 59.87 7.73 -25.72
C LEU A 941 60.26 7.46 -27.18
N VAL A 942 60.31 8.52 -28.01
CA VAL A 942 60.59 8.44 -29.45
C VAL A 942 61.91 9.10 -29.88
N LYS A 943 62.44 10.05 -29.12
CA LYS A 943 63.76 10.67 -29.38
C LYS A 943 64.37 11.12 -28.05
N SER A 944 65.69 11.06 -27.92
CA SER A 944 66.41 11.69 -26.81
C SER A 944 67.76 12.17 -27.33
N VAL A 945 68.13 13.38 -26.93
CA VAL A 945 69.33 14.08 -27.39
C VAL A 945 69.87 14.92 -26.26
N VAL A 946 71.19 15.01 -26.15
CA VAL A 946 71.84 16.01 -25.29
C VAL A 946 71.92 17.30 -26.09
N LEU A 947 71.33 18.37 -25.58
CA LEU A 947 71.40 19.69 -26.21
C LEU A 947 72.42 20.55 -25.47
N ASP A 948 73.47 20.93 -26.19
CA ASP A 948 74.39 21.98 -25.77
C ASP A 948 73.74 23.32 -26.12
N PHE A 949 73.25 24.02 -25.08
CA PHE A 949 72.64 25.34 -25.24
C PHE A 949 73.72 26.39 -25.50
N SER A 950 73.58 27.14 -26.60
CA SER A 950 74.44 28.27 -26.91
C SER A 950 73.90 29.51 -26.21
N GLY A 951 74.40 29.77 -25.01
CA GLY A 951 73.76 30.70 -24.08
C GLY A 951 72.43 30.11 -23.61
N HIS A 952 71.34 30.78 -23.96
CA HIS A 952 69.98 30.44 -23.54
C HIS A 952 69.17 29.63 -24.58
N LEU A 953 69.73 29.33 -25.76
CA LEU A 953 68.99 28.72 -26.88
C LEU A 953 69.60 27.40 -27.40
N ALA A 954 68.72 26.49 -27.82
CA ALA A 954 69.04 25.28 -28.56
C ALA A 954 68.02 25.04 -29.70
N GLN A 955 68.36 24.21 -30.69
CA GLN A 955 67.45 23.78 -31.75
C GLN A 955 67.36 22.25 -31.81
N MET A 956 66.18 21.74 -32.18
CA MET A 956 65.91 20.32 -32.32
C MET A 956 65.06 20.06 -33.57
N ASP A 957 65.50 19.11 -34.40
CA ASP A 957 64.81 18.77 -35.66
C ASP A 957 63.76 17.66 -35.45
N PHE A 958 62.55 17.90 -35.96
CA PHE A 958 61.39 17.02 -36.01
C PHE A 958 60.95 16.74 -37.46
N SER A 959 61.79 17.04 -38.47
CA SER A 959 61.52 16.78 -39.89
C SER A 959 61.18 15.32 -40.17
N GLU A 960 61.95 14.39 -39.59
CA GLU A 960 61.75 12.93 -39.69
C GLU A 960 60.69 12.37 -38.72
N MET A 961 60.06 13.21 -37.90
CA MET A 961 59.04 12.78 -36.93
C MET A 961 57.63 12.87 -37.52
N LEU A 962 56.80 11.85 -37.27
CA LEU A 962 55.42 11.80 -37.74
C LEU A 962 54.59 12.95 -37.16
N ARG A 963 53.58 13.38 -37.91
CA ARG A 963 52.59 14.37 -37.47
C ARG A 963 51.83 13.89 -36.23
N GLY A 964 51.55 14.80 -35.29
CA GLY A 964 50.91 14.46 -34.02
C GLY A 964 51.40 15.32 -32.84
N VAL A 965 50.99 14.94 -31.63
CA VAL A 965 51.33 15.64 -30.38
C VAL A 965 52.43 14.89 -29.63
N TYR A 966 53.42 15.64 -29.15
CA TYR A 966 54.58 15.16 -28.40
C TYR A 966 54.80 15.99 -27.14
N TRP A 967 55.55 15.43 -26.20
CA TRP A 967 56.00 16.09 -24.97
C TRP A 967 57.52 16.12 -24.94
N LEU A 968 58.11 17.30 -24.72
CA LEU A 968 59.53 17.48 -24.49
C LEU A 968 59.80 17.61 -23.00
N VAL A 969 60.78 16.87 -22.50
CA VAL A 969 61.20 16.86 -21.10
C VAL A 969 62.70 17.13 -21.07
N GLY A 970 63.12 18.26 -20.50
CA GLY A 970 64.53 18.56 -20.27
C GLY A 970 64.97 18.04 -18.90
N VAL A 971 66.00 17.20 -18.84
CA VAL A 971 66.61 16.71 -17.60
C VAL A 971 68.12 16.95 -17.55
N ASP A 972 68.68 17.18 -16.36
CA ASP A 972 70.13 17.34 -16.17
C ASP A 972 70.88 15.99 -16.16
N GLU A 973 72.21 16.06 -16.05
CA GLU A 973 73.09 14.88 -15.95
C GLU A 973 72.83 14.00 -14.70
N ASN A 974 72.14 14.54 -13.69
CA ASN A 974 71.74 13.83 -12.46
C ASN A 974 70.33 13.23 -12.56
N GLY A 975 69.57 13.53 -13.62
CA GLY A 975 68.19 13.10 -13.84
C GLY A 975 67.11 14.04 -13.26
N ASN A 976 67.48 15.23 -12.77
CA ASN A 976 66.52 16.24 -12.30
C ASN A 976 65.84 16.90 -13.49
N GLN A 977 64.54 17.18 -13.37
CA GLN A 977 63.74 17.75 -14.45
C GLN A 977 63.74 19.29 -14.42
N HIS A 978 64.07 19.89 -15.57
CA HIS A 978 64.24 21.32 -15.77
C HIS A 978 63.10 22.00 -16.54
N PHE A 979 62.37 21.24 -17.37
CA PHE A 979 61.11 21.64 -17.99
C PHE A 979 60.32 20.43 -18.54
N ILE A 980 59.00 20.58 -18.67
CA ILE A 980 58.14 19.77 -19.56
C ILE A 980 57.37 20.75 -20.44
N GLU A 981 57.32 20.50 -21.74
CA GLU A 981 56.57 21.31 -22.70
C GLU A 981 55.84 20.46 -23.76
N LYS A 982 54.68 20.94 -24.21
CA LYS A 982 53.83 20.26 -25.21
C LYS A 982 54.09 20.78 -26.61
N ILE A 983 54.38 19.92 -27.58
CA ILE A 983 54.62 20.31 -28.99
C ILE A 983 53.65 19.61 -29.93
N VAL A 984 53.15 20.36 -30.91
CA VAL A 984 52.34 19.83 -32.01
C VAL A 984 53.17 19.84 -33.30
N ARG A 985 53.21 18.71 -34.01
CA ARG A 985 53.94 18.53 -35.28
C ARG A 985 52.95 18.46 -36.45
N LEU A 986 52.96 19.47 -37.34
CA LEU A 986 51.95 19.69 -38.40
C LEU A 986 52.12 18.90 -39.71
#